data_AF-M4B9B3-F1
#
_entry.id   AF-M4B9B3-F1
#
_cell.length_a   1.000
_cell.length_b   1.000
_cell.length_c   1.000
_cell.angle_alpha   90.00
_cell.angle_beta   90.00
_cell.angle_gamma   90.00
#
_symmetry.space_group_name_H-M   'P 1'
#
loop_
_entity.id
_entity.type
_entity.pdbx_description
1 polymer ?
#
loop_
_entity_poly.entity_id
_entity_poly.type
_entity_poly.pdbx_seq_one_letter_code
_entity_poly.pdbx_strand_id
1 'polypeptide(L)'
;MTTRARPGRGEEASILEVDVENQLFALSHDRNVMQRDAVIRYSDRLENAYKQKDRVLATSEGREEELHAYNQASVQWRFYRTLCQVRFGYLSFLVVMMVLMFSFTLLMEIFFSIFLPSAKYDEYYTLRAVVLLVLLPVVLFILSYIFEEASRLFLDALNKSDGSLPNFRLALAVVIHNLRHRRELLKIEELVDVDQEESTLTVGDKRRISQTLGGKDKAKGSLLLTAETDPFSEDYKAEEDELWDRTEAAVAEAIDARLARPSTVGECSPKQNALKRWKRVQAAVKTTVVIQNVQEEGPAIDLSTFVAVDVVCPVLFEILTACSMVVEFAATWSMPDAFLVYVQTGFWSVGVYLMLWMIAHFWSSRNDKMRMIVSNYRRRRRILRRAVCALEEKKRAEHLWLLDVGFRFVYHVGVVLHPTHWLCFNKVKCHKKKQSDVPTDGVAIPVAASRGSDVDAGQSRATSAYLSHRQQMQEFREWIRARNPWHRLSINIHAVLLLVLVVVSALVSLKFFFIGWPIMGMCLIALSSVVQRRFPQIFGQAFRKFISAFVVVSLVFFSSSFIIGTFVSGGVFKLGPFDNSTEQVSSELKATHGISASVTVNGKVINFDATSQYAACSISYQGLSVLDLALVADAAYGLTTDTQRSALGNRFNGTQLDDWKYVARNNESTDGQTWMEIYFPAVNMTVIAVRGTASTTEALEDMHFWFGISIMQAANIFVPFLKQLPRAFVVRMLSMRLISSVMPSPVYTDVLNHAVDTRARVGENLVITGHSLGGAIAAMIGAKTKTSAVSFSGPGLLYSLGRFDITSRDVRDYVLTMKPKKDIVPRVDQLGGLVQEIRCKKASPMGCHSMSTHLCELYFSCGDLRHRNWSKNQQCIAYNALTSNDDDDE
;
A
#
# COMPACT_ATOMS: atom_id res chain seq x y z
N MET A 1 -35.80 -0.72 -59.20
CA MET A 1 -36.57 -0.73 -60.46
C MET A 1 -38.00 -0.33 -60.16
N THR A 2 -38.61 0.40 -61.09
CA THR A 2 -40.06 0.66 -61.24
C THR A 2 -40.89 -0.64 -61.14
N THR A 3 -42.17 -0.68 -60.75
CA THR A 3 -43.31 0.12 -61.27
C THR A 3 -44.46 0.33 -60.27
N ARG A 4 -45.37 1.24 -60.64
CA ARG A 4 -46.51 1.80 -59.88
C ARG A 4 -47.80 1.58 -60.68
N ALA A 5 -48.87 1.02 -60.10
CA ALA A 5 -50.25 1.15 -60.61
C ALA A 5 -51.34 0.78 -59.59
N ARG A 6 -52.39 1.60 -59.55
CA ARG A 6 -53.73 1.49 -58.89
C ARG A 6 -54.78 1.51 -60.04
N PRO A 7 -56.13 1.57 -59.84
CA PRO A 7 -56.97 1.35 -58.64
C PRO A 7 -58.21 0.43 -58.87
N GLY A 8 -59.01 0.20 -57.82
CA GLY A 8 -60.43 -0.21 -57.86
C GLY A 8 -61.14 0.34 -56.60
N ARG A 9 -62.43 0.73 -56.67
CA ARG A 9 -63.08 1.66 -55.71
C ARG A 9 -64.48 1.22 -55.26
N GLY A 10 -64.81 1.49 -53.99
CA GLY A 10 -66.12 1.40 -53.33
C GLY A 10 -65.88 1.31 -51.80
N GLU A 11 -65.96 2.41 -51.03
CA GLU A 11 -67.17 2.94 -50.37
C GLU A 11 -67.84 1.85 -49.50
N GLU A 12 -67.85 1.91 -48.16
CA GLU A 12 -68.15 3.04 -47.26
C GLU A 12 -67.20 3.13 -46.04
N ALA A 13 -67.34 4.22 -45.25
CA ALA A 13 -66.55 4.46 -44.04
C ALA A 13 -67.44 4.69 -42.81
N SER A 14 -67.19 3.95 -41.72
CA SER A 14 -67.76 4.25 -40.40
C SER A 14 -66.79 3.87 -39.27
N ILE A 15 -66.00 4.86 -38.85
CA ILE A 15 -65.57 5.15 -37.46
C ILE A 15 -65.36 3.94 -36.53
N LEU A 16 -64.09 3.55 -36.31
CA LEU A 16 -63.69 2.86 -35.07
C LEU A 16 -62.19 3.05 -34.78
N GLU A 17 -61.79 4.28 -34.47
CA GLU A 17 -60.39 4.66 -34.13
C GLU A 17 -60.29 5.21 -32.70
N VAL A 18 -60.89 4.49 -31.74
CA VAL A 18 -60.70 4.69 -30.29
C VAL A 18 -60.75 3.33 -29.60
N ASP A 19 -59.63 2.61 -29.54
CA ASP A 19 -59.41 1.56 -28.51
C ASP A 19 -57.98 0.99 -28.46
N VAL A 20 -57.20 1.08 -29.55
CA VAL A 20 -55.88 0.44 -29.63
C VAL A 20 -54.87 1.02 -28.64
N GLU A 21 -54.90 2.34 -28.40
CA GLU A 21 -53.95 3.00 -27.49
C GLU A 21 -54.27 2.74 -26.01
N ASN A 22 -55.56 2.68 -25.64
CA ASN A 22 -56.00 2.29 -24.30
C ASN A 22 -55.71 0.82 -24.00
N GLN A 23 -55.87 -0.09 -24.97
CA GLN A 23 -55.50 -1.50 -24.78
C GLN A 23 -53.98 -1.69 -24.65
N LEU A 24 -53.15 -0.92 -25.37
CA LEU A 24 -51.69 -0.98 -25.20
C LEU A 24 -51.23 -0.41 -23.84
N PHE A 25 -51.84 0.69 -23.39
CA PHE A 25 -51.57 1.23 -22.06
C PHE A 25 -52.06 0.30 -20.94
N ALA A 26 -53.24 -0.29 -21.08
CA ALA A 26 -53.76 -1.29 -20.13
C ALA A 26 -52.84 -2.52 -20.06
N LEU A 27 -52.42 -3.10 -21.19
CA LEU A 27 -51.50 -4.25 -21.22
C LEU A 27 -50.10 -3.92 -20.67
N SER A 28 -49.63 -2.68 -20.84
CA SER A 28 -48.39 -2.20 -20.22
C SER A 28 -48.54 -2.00 -18.71
N HIS A 29 -49.67 -1.45 -18.27
CA HIS A 29 -49.97 -1.24 -16.85
C HIS A 29 -50.17 -2.58 -16.14
N ASP A 30 -50.97 -3.50 -16.69
CA ASP A 30 -51.18 -4.85 -16.16
C ASP A 30 -49.91 -5.70 -16.18
N ARG A 31 -49.01 -5.56 -17.16
CA ARG A 31 -47.69 -6.21 -17.07
C ARG A 31 -46.86 -5.67 -15.91
N ASN A 32 -46.80 -4.35 -15.74
CA ASN A 32 -46.04 -3.74 -14.65
C ASN A 32 -46.68 -4.01 -13.28
N VAL A 33 -48.01 -4.10 -13.19
CA VAL A 33 -48.76 -4.47 -11.98
C VAL A 33 -48.60 -5.96 -11.71
N MET A 34 -48.77 -6.88 -12.67
CA MET A 34 -48.49 -8.30 -12.47
C MET A 34 -47.03 -8.57 -12.10
N GLN A 35 -46.07 -7.85 -12.70
CA GLN A 35 -44.65 -8.04 -12.39
C GLN A 35 -44.30 -7.47 -11.00
N ARG A 36 -44.91 -6.35 -10.59
CA ARG A 36 -44.86 -5.88 -9.19
C ARG A 36 -45.54 -6.85 -8.24
N ASP A 37 -46.75 -7.31 -8.50
CA ASP A 37 -47.51 -8.25 -7.66
C ASP A 37 -46.86 -9.63 -7.60
N ALA A 38 -46.14 -10.04 -8.64
CA ALA A 38 -45.32 -11.25 -8.62
C ALA A 38 -44.09 -11.04 -7.74
N VAL A 39 -43.37 -9.92 -7.87
CA VAL A 39 -42.22 -9.58 -7.01
C VAL A 39 -42.65 -9.39 -5.55
N ILE A 40 -43.79 -8.74 -5.29
CA ILE A 40 -44.39 -8.55 -3.96
C ILE A 40 -44.84 -9.90 -3.40
N ARG A 41 -45.58 -10.74 -4.15
CA ARG A 41 -45.92 -12.09 -3.68
C ARG A 41 -44.69 -13.00 -3.48
N TYR A 42 -43.62 -12.82 -4.25
CA TYR A 42 -42.38 -13.57 -4.05
C TYR A 42 -41.65 -13.07 -2.80
N SER A 43 -41.62 -11.76 -2.58
CA SER A 43 -41.11 -11.11 -1.36
C SER A 43 -41.89 -11.54 -0.12
N ASP A 44 -43.23 -11.49 -0.14
CA ASP A 44 -44.10 -11.93 0.95
C ASP A 44 -43.97 -13.43 1.22
N ARG A 45 -43.80 -14.26 0.19
CA ARG A 45 -43.51 -15.69 0.38
C ARG A 45 -42.13 -15.91 1.01
N LEU A 46 -41.11 -15.16 0.59
CA LEU A 46 -39.79 -15.19 1.22
C LEU A 46 -39.89 -14.74 2.69
N GLU A 47 -40.52 -13.60 2.96
CA GLU A 47 -40.66 -13.03 4.29
C GLU A 47 -41.47 -13.93 5.23
N ASN A 48 -42.54 -14.55 4.76
CA ASN A 48 -43.30 -15.52 5.54
C ASN A 48 -42.51 -16.83 5.76
N ALA A 49 -41.76 -17.31 4.76
CA ALA A 49 -40.85 -18.45 4.94
C ALA A 49 -39.73 -18.15 5.95
N TYR A 50 -39.19 -16.92 5.95
CA TYR A 50 -38.19 -16.48 6.93
C TYR A 50 -38.80 -16.33 8.33
N LYS A 51 -39.93 -15.64 8.49
CA LYS A 51 -40.65 -15.55 9.79
C LYS A 51 -41.01 -16.92 10.35
N GLN A 52 -41.34 -17.88 9.49
CA GLN A 52 -41.55 -19.28 9.90
C GLN A 52 -40.24 -19.95 10.32
N LYS A 53 -39.13 -19.74 9.60
CA LYS A 53 -37.82 -20.27 9.97
C LYS A 53 -37.27 -19.68 11.27
N ASP A 54 -37.47 -18.38 11.50
CA ASP A 54 -37.09 -17.70 12.75
C ASP A 54 -37.86 -18.28 13.96
N ARG A 55 -39.13 -18.69 13.77
CA ARG A 55 -39.91 -19.42 14.79
C ARG A 55 -39.37 -20.82 15.05
N VAL A 56 -38.94 -21.55 14.02
CA VAL A 56 -38.28 -22.88 14.19
C VAL A 56 -36.96 -22.71 14.95
N LEU A 57 -36.19 -21.67 14.64
CA LEU A 57 -34.91 -21.35 15.30
C LEU A 57 -35.03 -20.92 16.77
N ALA A 58 -36.23 -20.56 17.24
CA ALA A 58 -36.47 -20.34 18.66
C ALA A 58 -36.43 -21.65 19.48
N THR A 59 -36.78 -22.78 18.86
CA THR A 59 -36.75 -24.10 19.52
C THR A 59 -35.32 -24.63 19.70
N SER A 60 -35.10 -25.57 20.62
CA SER A 60 -33.81 -26.24 20.79
C SER A 60 -33.55 -27.24 19.66
N GLU A 61 -34.57 -28.01 19.28
CA GLU A 61 -34.53 -29.07 18.29
C GLU A 61 -34.23 -28.52 16.88
N GLY A 62 -34.96 -27.49 16.45
CA GLY A 62 -34.70 -26.80 15.17
C GLY A 62 -33.32 -26.13 15.10
N ARG A 63 -32.70 -25.80 16.23
CA ARG A 63 -31.31 -25.32 16.28
C ARG A 63 -30.29 -26.43 16.06
N GLU A 64 -30.53 -27.64 16.58
CA GLU A 64 -29.64 -28.79 16.33
C GLU A 64 -29.74 -29.28 14.88
N GLU A 65 -30.94 -29.29 14.29
CA GLU A 65 -31.13 -29.63 12.87
C GLU A 65 -30.40 -28.66 11.93
N GLU A 66 -30.51 -27.34 12.15
CA GLU A 66 -29.76 -26.38 11.34
C GLU A 66 -28.24 -26.49 11.57
N LEU A 67 -27.80 -26.83 12.79
CA LEU A 67 -26.38 -27.07 13.09
C LEU A 67 -25.82 -28.27 12.31
N HIS A 68 -26.61 -29.32 12.13
CA HIS A 68 -26.29 -30.46 11.27
C HIS A 68 -26.30 -30.11 9.78
N ALA A 69 -27.28 -29.36 9.31
CA ALA A 69 -27.33 -28.87 7.92
C ALA A 69 -26.14 -27.97 7.59
N TYR A 70 -25.77 -27.05 8.50
CA TYR A 70 -24.60 -26.19 8.39
C TYR A 70 -23.30 -27.00 8.26
N ASN A 71 -23.12 -28.04 9.10
CA ASN A 71 -21.93 -28.89 9.03
C ASN A 71 -21.82 -29.59 7.67
N GLN A 72 -22.89 -30.22 7.17
CA GLN A 72 -22.91 -30.87 5.86
C GLN A 72 -22.61 -29.88 4.70
N ALA A 73 -23.25 -28.71 4.71
CA ALA A 73 -23.02 -27.68 3.69
C ALA A 73 -21.59 -27.11 3.74
N SER A 74 -20.98 -27.01 4.92
CA SER A 74 -19.64 -26.44 5.10
C SER A 74 -18.54 -27.17 4.30
N VAL A 75 -18.72 -28.47 4.05
CA VAL A 75 -17.80 -29.30 3.26
C VAL A 75 -17.97 -29.02 1.77
N GLN A 76 -19.22 -28.96 1.28
CA GLN A 76 -19.54 -28.75 -0.13
C GLN A 76 -19.02 -27.39 -0.64
N TRP A 77 -19.23 -26.32 0.12
CA TRP A 77 -18.85 -24.96 -0.27
C TRP A 77 -17.38 -24.59 0.00
N ARG A 78 -16.56 -25.54 0.50
CA ARG A 78 -15.17 -25.27 0.91
C ARG A 78 -14.30 -24.75 -0.23
N PHE A 79 -14.39 -25.35 -1.42
CA PHE A 79 -13.61 -24.95 -2.59
C PHE A 79 -13.93 -23.52 -3.05
N TYR A 80 -15.23 -23.23 -3.23
CA TYR A 80 -15.72 -21.90 -3.60
C TYR A 80 -15.25 -20.83 -2.59
N ARG A 81 -15.42 -21.10 -1.28
CA ARG A 81 -14.96 -20.21 -0.21
C ARG A 81 -13.44 -19.96 -0.25
N THR A 82 -12.62 -20.97 -0.53
CA THR A 82 -11.16 -20.77 -0.67
C THR A 82 -10.82 -19.96 -1.92
N LEU A 83 -11.55 -20.15 -3.01
CA LEU A 83 -11.36 -19.41 -4.26
C LEU A 83 -11.75 -17.93 -4.12
N CYS A 84 -12.87 -17.61 -3.45
CA CYS A 84 -13.21 -16.23 -3.06
C CYS A 84 -12.13 -15.62 -2.16
N GLN A 85 -11.64 -16.35 -1.15
CA GLN A 85 -10.58 -15.89 -0.25
C GLN A 85 -9.31 -15.48 -1.00
N VAL A 86 -8.86 -16.30 -1.95
CA VAL A 86 -7.67 -16.00 -2.76
C VAL A 86 -7.89 -14.77 -3.64
N ARG A 87 -9.06 -14.65 -4.29
CA ARG A 87 -9.42 -13.51 -5.15
C ARG A 87 -9.50 -12.20 -4.36
N PHE A 88 -10.31 -12.15 -3.30
CA PHE A 88 -10.44 -10.97 -2.45
C PHE A 88 -9.13 -10.63 -1.74
N GLY A 89 -8.38 -11.64 -1.28
CA GLY A 89 -7.06 -11.45 -0.67
C GLY A 89 -6.06 -10.80 -1.63
N TYR A 90 -5.97 -11.26 -2.88
CA TYR A 90 -5.11 -10.67 -3.90
C TYR A 90 -5.52 -9.24 -4.29
N LEU A 91 -6.82 -9.00 -4.53
CA LEU A 91 -7.31 -7.68 -4.94
C LEU A 91 -7.24 -6.65 -3.80
N SER A 92 -7.57 -7.03 -2.57
CA SER A 92 -7.40 -6.15 -1.41
C SER A 92 -5.93 -5.88 -1.10
N PHE A 93 -5.03 -6.84 -1.31
CA PHE A 93 -3.59 -6.61 -1.27
C PHE A 93 -3.15 -5.56 -2.30
N LEU A 94 -3.59 -5.65 -3.56
CA LEU A 94 -3.31 -4.62 -4.57
C LEU A 94 -3.84 -3.24 -4.16
N VAL A 95 -5.04 -3.16 -3.56
CA VAL A 95 -5.60 -1.90 -3.04
C VAL A 95 -4.76 -1.34 -1.89
N VAL A 96 -4.37 -2.15 -0.91
CA VAL A 96 -3.49 -1.71 0.21
C VAL A 96 -2.15 -1.19 -0.32
N MET A 97 -1.56 -1.88 -1.29
CA MET A 97 -0.28 -1.49 -1.87
C MET A 97 -0.40 -0.22 -2.72
N MET A 98 -1.49 -0.04 -3.49
CA MET A 98 -1.76 1.23 -4.16
C MET A 98 -1.93 2.37 -3.14
N VAL A 99 -2.73 2.18 -2.09
CA VAL A 99 -2.90 3.18 -1.01
C VAL A 99 -1.56 3.56 -0.39
N LEU A 100 -0.71 2.58 -0.08
CA LEU A 100 0.63 2.81 0.47
C LEU A 100 1.51 3.64 -0.47
N MET A 101 1.63 3.22 -1.74
CA MET A 101 2.48 3.89 -2.75
C MET A 101 1.98 5.30 -3.08
N PHE A 102 0.66 5.48 -3.24
CA PHE A 102 0.06 6.79 -3.50
C PHE A 102 0.27 7.72 -2.31
N SER A 103 0.06 7.24 -1.09
CA SER A 103 0.22 8.04 0.12
C SER A 103 1.66 8.51 0.32
N PHE A 104 2.65 7.62 0.13
CA PHE A 104 4.06 8.00 0.23
C PHE A 104 4.48 8.98 -0.87
N THR A 105 4.00 8.78 -2.11
CA THR A 105 4.26 9.70 -3.22
C THR A 105 3.68 11.08 -2.92
N LEU A 106 2.39 11.16 -2.56
CA LEU A 106 1.69 12.42 -2.23
C LEU A 106 2.33 13.16 -1.05
N LEU A 107 2.68 12.45 0.03
CA LEU A 107 3.30 13.07 1.20
C LEU A 107 4.70 13.62 0.89
N MET A 108 5.48 12.91 0.08
CA MET A 108 6.81 13.36 -0.33
C MET A 108 6.74 14.50 -1.35
N GLU A 109 5.73 14.51 -2.24
CA GLU A 109 5.45 15.63 -3.13
C GLU A 109 5.18 16.93 -2.34
N ILE A 110 4.30 16.86 -1.34
CA ILE A 110 4.05 17.97 -0.39
C ILE A 110 5.36 18.34 0.34
N PHE A 111 6.13 17.35 0.79
CA PHE A 111 7.41 17.57 1.48
C PHE A 111 8.42 18.34 0.61
N PHE A 112 8.59 17.93 -0.64
CA PHE A 112 9.47 18.58 -1.60
C PHE A 112 9.06 20.03 -1.87
N SER A 113 7.76 20.30 -2.01
CA SER A 113 7.24 21.67 -2.21
C SER A 113 7.47 22.63 -1.02
N ILE A 114 7.80 22.11 0.16
CA ILE A 114 8.13 22.87 1.37
C ILE A 114 9.65 23.04 1.53
N PHE A 115 10.43 21.98 1.29
CA PHE A 115 11.83 21.90 1.73
C PHE A 115 12.88 21.97 0.61
N LEU A 116 12.50 21.81 -0.67
CA LEU A 116 13.46 21.98 -1.76
C LEU A 116 13.93 23.45 -1.87
N PRO A 117 15.22 23.71 -2.12
CA PRO A 117 15.71 25.07 -2.37
C PRO A 117 15.01 25.73 -3.57
N SER A 118 14.74 25.00 -4.65
CA SER A 118 13.99 25.50 -5.82
C SER A 118 12.61 26.07 -5.48
N ALA A 119 11.92 25.51 -4.49
CA ALA A 119 10.62 26.03 -4.06
C ALA A 119 10.70 27.47 -3.51
N LYS A 120 11.89 27.93 -3.08
CA LYS A 120 12.13 29.25 -2.47
C LYS A 120 12.20 30.40 -3.47
N TYR A 121 12.38 30.13 -4.76
CA TYR A 121 12.42 31.15 -5.81
C TYR A 121 11.03 31.66 -6.23
N ASP A 122 9.96 31.04 -5.72
CA ASP A 122 8.57 31.45 -5.95
C ASP A 122 8.19 32.65 -5.06
N GLU A 123 7.61 33.70 -5.67
CA GLU A 123 7.18 34.93 -4.98
C GLU A 123 6.25 34.65 -3.78
N TYR A 124 5.44 33.59 -3.84
CA TYR A 124 4.49 33.21 -2.79
C TYR A 124 4.99 32.06 -1.91
N TYR A 125 6.27 31.66 -2.01
CA TYR A 125 6.87 30.53 -1.30
C TYR A 125 6.51 30.50 0.19
N THR A 126 6.73 31.61 0.91
CA THR A 126 6.55 31.62 2.38
C THR A 126 5.10 31.34 2.78
N LEU A 127 4.13 31.87 2.04
CA LEU A 127 2.70 31.63 2.30
C LEU A 127 2.33 30.17 1.98
N ARG A 128 2.71 29.68 0.79
CA ARG A 128 2.46 28.28 0.38
C ARG A 128 3.11 27.29 1.35
N ALA A 129 4.38 27.50 1.69
CA ALA A 129 5.13 26.60 2.57
C ALA A 129 4.48 26.52 3.95
N VAL A 130 4.06 27.64 4.54
CA VAL A 130 3.32 27.64 5.82
C VAL A 130 1.98 26.90 5.70
N VAL A 131 1.20 27.15 4.64
CA VAL A 131 -0.09 26.45 4.42
C VAL A 131 0.10 24.94 4.25
N LEU A 132 1.03 24.51 3.40
CA LEU A 132 1.30 23.10 3.15
C LEU A 132 1.88 22.39 4.37
N LEU A 133 2.69 23.09 5.17
CA LEU A 133 3.26 22.58 6.42
C LEU A 133 2.21 22.43 7.54
N VAL A 134 1.20 23.30 7.58
CA VAL A 134 0.02 23.15 8.45
C VAL A 134 -0.90 22.02 7.96
N LEU A 135 -1.02 21.82 6.64
CA LEU A 135 -1.80 20.73 6.05
C LEU A 135 -1.10 19.36 6.17
N LEU A 136 0.23 19.29 6.17
CA LEU A 136 1.00 18.04 6.16
C LEU A 136 0.59 17.07 7.29
N PRO A 137 0.44 17.47 8.58
CA PRO A 137 -0.08 16.59 9.62
C PRO A 137 -1.52 16.09 9.35
N VAL A 138 -2.38 16.90 8.74
CA VAL A 138 -3.77 16.55 8.44
C VAL A 138 -3.83 15.53 7.29
N VAL A 139 -3.06 15.77 6.22
CA VAL A 139 -2.94 14.84 5.09
C VAL A 139 -2.32 13.51 5.55
N LEU A 140 -1.26 13.56 6.35
CA LEU A 140 -0.64 12.38 6.95
C LEU A 140 -1.62 11.59 7.82
N PHE A 141 -2.47 12.27 8.59
CA PHE A 141 -3.51 11.64 9.41
C PHE A 141 -4.58 10.93 8.56
N ILE A 142 -5.08 11.59 7.52
CA ILE A 142 -6.10 11.02 6.62
C ILE A 142 -5.55 9.81 5.86
N LEU A 143 -4.33 9.92 5.30
CA LEU A 143 -3.71 8.83 4.55
C LEU A 143 -3.35 7.63 5.42
N SER A 144 -2.85 7.86 6.64
CA SER A 144 -2.58 6.78 7.59
C SER A 144 -3.86 6.12 8.12
N TYR A 145 -4.99 6.84 8.18
CA TYR A 145 -6.30 6.24 8.44
C TYR A 145 -6.80 5.37 7.28
N ILE A 146 -6.73 5.85 6.03
CA ILE A 146 -7.08 5.05 4.84
C ILE A 146 -6.21 3.79 4.76
N PHE A 147 -4.91 3.89 5.08
CA PHE A 147 -4.00 2.74 5.10
C PHE A 147 -4.31 1.74 6.22
N GLU A 148 -4.70 2.19 7.42
CA GLU A 148 -5.17 1.33 8.51
C GLU A 148 -6.42 0.55 8.08
N GLU A 149 -7.42 1.23 7.51
CA GLU A 149 -8.68 0.60 7.09
C GLU A 149 -8.50 -0.34 5.91
N ALA A 150 -7.65 0.02 4.94
CA ALA A 150 -7.27 -0.88 3.85
C ALA A 150 -6.57 -2.13 4.40
N SER A 151 -5.66 -1.97 5.38
CA SER A 151 -4.96 -3.08 6.03
C SER A 151 -5.93 -3.99 6.79
N ARG A 152 -6.93 -3.43 7.49
CA ARG A 152 -8.01 -4.20 8.14
C ARG A 152 -8.82 -4.99 7.13
N LEU A 153 -9.24 -4.36 6.02
CA LEU A 153 -9.99 -5.03 4.95
C LEU A 153 -9.20 -6.18 4.30
N PHE A 154 -7.89 -6.00 4.10
CA PHE A 154 -7.01 -7.06 3.60
C PHE A 154 -6.87 -8.24 4.58
N LEU A 155 -6.66 -7.97 5.86
CA LEU A 155 -6.63 -9.03 6.90
C LEU A 155 -7.98 -9.75 7.01
N ASP A 156 -9.09 -9.03 6.81
CA ASP A 156 -10.44 -9.60 6.77
C ASP A 156 -10.70 -10.43 5.50
N ALA A 157 -10.18 -10.01 4.35
CA ALA A 157 -10.20 -10.80 3.11
C ALA A 157 -9.42 -12.12 3.25
N LEU A 158 -8.31 -12.11 4.00
CA LEU A 158 -7.54 -13.32 4.33
C LEU A 158 -8.19 -14.20 5.40
N ASN A 159 -9.29 -13.79 6.04
CA ASN A 159 -9.92 -14.55 7.12
C ASN A 159 -10.69 -15.78 6.59
N LYS A 160 -10.17 -16.98 6.89
CA LYS A 160 -10.75 -18.28 6.47
C LYS A 160 -12.17 -18.53 6.98
N SER A 161 -12.59 -17.86 8.05
CA SER A 161 -13.77 -18.26 8.82
C SER A 161 -15.11 -18.20 8.07
N ASP A 162 -15.26 -17.32 7.07
CA ASP A 162 -16.47 -17.24 6.20
C ASP A 162 -16.18 -17.25 4.69
N GLY A 163 -14.95 -17.54 4.28
CA GLY A 163 -14.55 -17.56 2.85
C GLY A 163 -14.04 -16.21 2.31
N SER A 164 -14.39 -15.09 2.94
CA SER A 164 -13.69 -13.80 2.90
C SER A 164 -14.53 -12.75 3.62
N LEU A 165 -13.92 -11.64 4.04
CA LEU A 165 -14.61 -10.41 4.42
C LEU A 165 -15.69 -10.54 5.55
N PRO A 166 -15.50 -11.37 6.61
CA PRO A 166 -16.51 -11.56 7.65
C PRO A 166 -16.79 -10.32 8.50
N ASN A 167 -15.77 -9.49 8.79
CA ASN A 167 -15.96 -8.27 9.56
C ASN A 167 -16.62 -7.18 8.71
N PHE A 168 -16.24 -7.07 7.43
CA PHE A 168 -16.90 -6.19 6.47
C PHE A 168 -18.40 -6.49 6.34
N ARG A 169 -18.74 -7.77 6.12
CA ARG A 169 -20.14 -8.22 6.03
C ARG A 169 -20.91 -7.90 7.32
N LEU A 170 -20.30 -8.13 8.49
CA LEU A 170 -20.90 -7.81 9.78
C LEU A 170 -21.12 -6.30 9.99
N ALA A 171 -20.12 -5.46 9.70
CA ALA A 171 -20.23 -4.01 9.86
C ALA A 171 -21.33 -3.43 8.95
N LEU A 172 -21.39 -3.89 7.70
CA LEU A 172 -22.44 -3.49 6.76
C LEU A 172 -23.83 -3.96 7.23
N ALA A 173 -23.96 -5.19 7.71
CA ALA A 173 -25.21 -5.72 8.25
C ALA A 173 -25.70 -4.92 9.46
N VAL A 174 -24.81 -4.57 10.40
CA VAL A 174 -25.17 -3.78 11.59
C VAL A 174 -25.61 -2.37 11.23
N VAL A 175 -24.97 -1.72 10.25
CA VAL A 175 -25.40 -0.40 9.76
C VAL A 175 -26.77 -0.46 9.08
N ILE A 176 -27.00 -1.45 8.20
CA ILE A 176 -28.30 -1.63 7.53
C ILE A 176 -29.42 -1.94 8.54
N HIS A 177 -29.18 -2.85 9.49
CA HIS A 177 -30.15 -3.20 10.53
C HIS A 177 -30.47 -1.98 11.42
N ASN A 178 -29.47 -1.24 11.88
CA ASN A 178 -29.71 -0.02 12.66
C ASN A 178 -30.46 1.07 11.87
N LEU A 179 -30.24 1.17 10.55
CA LEU A 179 -31.02 2.08 9.69
C LEU A 179 -32.49 1.63 9.57
N ARG A 180 -32.74 0.32 9.42
CA ARG A 180 -34.08 -0.27 9.33
C ARG A 180 -34.88 -0.12 10.62
N HIS A 181 -34.27 -0.45 11.77
CA HIS A 181 -34.93 -0.47 13.08
C HIS A 181 -34.74 0.83 13.88
N ARG A 182 -34.27 1.92 13.25
CA ARG A 182 -33.93 3.19 13.92
C ARG A 182 -35.05 3.73 14.80
N ARG A 183 -36.33 3.59 14.40
CA ARG A 183 -37.49 4.07 15.17
C ARG A 183 -37.83 3.20 16.38
N GLU A 184 -37.49 1.91 16.34
CA GLU A 184 -37.77 0.96 17.43
C GLU A 184 -36.70 1.10 18.52
N LEU A 185 -35.42 1.22 18.10
CA LEU A 185 -34.28 1.46 18.98
C LEU A 185 -34.27 2.85 19.67
N LEU A 186 -35.10 3.78 19.20
CA LEU A 186 -35.35 5.08 19.85
C LEU A 186 -36.50 5.00 20.87
N LYS A 187 -37.54 4.18 20.63
CA LYS A 187 -38.64 3.98 21.59
C LYS A 187 -38.20 3.25 22.86
N ILE A 188 -37.25 2.32 22.73
CA ILE A 188 -36.64 1.64 23.88
C ILE A 188 -35.87 2.65 24.75
N GLU A 189 -35.24 3.67 24.13
CA GLU A 189 -34.49 4.72 24.84
C GLU A 189 -35.42 5.63 25.66
N GLU A 190 -36.56 6.06 25.10
CA GLU A 190 -37.59 6.80 25.85
C GLU A 190 -38.17 6.01 27.03
N LEU A 191 -38.24 4.68 26.96
CA LEU A 191 -38.71 3.83 28.06
C LEU A 191 -37.65 3.67 29.17
N VAL A 192 -36.38 3.48 28.80
CA VAL A 192 -35.27 3.28 29.75
C VAL A 192 -34.93 4.56 30.52
N ASP A 193 -35.02 5.74 29.90
CA ASP A 193 -34.81 7.01 30.60
C ASP A 193 -35.92 7.29 31.63
N VAL A 194 -37.17 6.90 31.35
CA VAL A 194 -38.30 7.01 32.29
C VAL A 194 -38.11 6.08 33.51
N ASP A 195 -37.69 4.83 33.31
CA ASP A 195 -37.39 3.89 34.39
C ASP A 195 -36.17 4.34 35.26
N GLN A 196 -35.23 5.12 34.71
CA GLN A 196 -34.13 5.68 35.50
C GLN A 196 -34.57 6.82 36.42
N GLU A 197 -35.42 7.74 35.99
CA GLU A 197 -35.90 8.85 36.85
C GLU A 197 -36.74 8.35 38.03
N GLU A 198 -37.56 7.31 37.85
CA GLU A 198 -38.39 6.73 38.92
C GLU A 198 -37.57 6.03 40.03
N SER A 199 -36.28 5.74 39.79
CA SER A 199 -35.41 4.98 40.70
C SER A 199 -34.70 5.82 41.79
N THR A 200 -35.06 7.09 41.97
CA THR A 200 -34.37 8.09 42.81
C THR A 200 -34.59 7.97 44.33
N LEU A 201 -34.28 6.81 44.91
CA LEU A 201 -34.21 6.62 46.37
C LEU A 201 -32.99 7.32 47.01
N THR A 202 -33.20 7.84 48.23
CA THR A 202 -32.49 9.01 48.78
C THR A 202 -30.99 8.84 49.09
N VAL A 203 -30.28 9.98 49.05
CA VAL A 203 -28.81 10.12 49.12
C VAL A 203 -28.18 9.70 50.46
N GLY A 204 -28.97 9.47 51.53
CA GLY A 204 -28.48 9.26 52.89
C GLY A 204 -27.72 7.94 53.15
N ASP A 205 -28.14 6.83 52.54
CA ASP A 205 -27.66 5.50 52.94
C ASP A 205 -26.33 5.05 52.30
N LYS A 206 -25.85 5.75 51.26
CA LYS A 206 -24.60 5.38 50.56
C LYS A 206 -23.33 5.54 51.42
N ARG A 207 -23.37 6.32 52.52
CA ARG A 207 -22.18 6.67 53.32
C ARG A 207 -21.88 5.72 54.50
N ARG A 208 -22.78 4.79 54.86
CA ARG A 208 -22.58 3.85 56.00
C ARG A 208 -22.09 2.45 55.63
N ILE A 209 -22.02 2.11 54.34
CA ILE A 209 -21.63 0.76 53.88
C ILE A 209 -20.17 0.70 53.39
N SER A 210 -19.50 1.85 53.23
CA SER A 210 -18.11 1.95 52.75
C SER A 210 -17.03 1.78 53.83
N GLN A 211 -17.38 1.36 55.05
CA GLN A 211 -16.42 1.26 56.18
C GLN A 211 -16.26 -0.15 56.78
N THR A 212 -17.03 -1.16 56.33
CA THR A 212 -17.03 -2.51 56.93
C THR A 212 -16.49 -3.62 56.03
N LEU A 213 -15.94 -3.29 54.85
CA LEU A 213 -15.17 -4.24 54.02
C LEU A 213 -13.88 -3.55 53.55
N GLY A 214 -12.78 -3.79 54.27
CA GLY A 214 -11.46 -3.29 53.88
C GLY A 214 -10.86 -4.13 52.75
N GLY A 215 -10.54 -3.50 51.62
CA GLY A 215 -9.90 -4.20 50.50
C GLY A 215 -9.99 -3.47 49.15
N LYS A 216 -9.03 -2.55 48.91
CA LYS A 216 -8.66 -1.92 47.62
C LYS A 216 -9.78 -1.52 46.66
N ASP A 217 -9.91 -0.20 46.46
CA ASP A 217 -10.75 0.44 45.44
C ASP A 217 -10.48 -0.08 44.02
N LYS A 218 -11.36 -0.98 43.52
CA LYS A 218 -11.50 -1.29 42.08
C LYS A 218 -12.82 -1.99 41.72
N ALA A 219 -13.93 -1.65 42.39
CA ALA A 219 -15.23 -2.31 42.15
C ALA A 219 -16.46 -1.40 42.37
N LYS A 220 -16.61 -0.35 41.53
CA LYS A 220 -17.89 0.29 41.14
C LYS A 220 -17.61 1.39 40.10
N GLY A 221 -18.22 1.25 38.91
CA GLY A 221 -18.09 2.24 37.83
C GLY A 221 -17.11 1.91 36.71
N SER A 222 -17.05 0.64 36.26
CA SER A 222 -16.36 0.25 35.01
C SER A 222 -16.79 -1.15 34.56
N LEU A 223 -17.93 -1.28 33.89
CA LEU A 223 -18.32 -2.54 33.21
C LEU A 223 -18.95 -2.34 31.81
N LEU A 224 -19.33 -1.12 31.42
CA LEU A 224 -20.05 -0.88 30.15
C LEU A 224 -19.64 0.40 29.37
N LEU A 225 -18.69 1.21 29.88
CA LEU A 225 -18.33 2.50 29.26
C LEU A 225 -16.81 2.75 29.15
N THR A 226 -16.08 1.74 28.65
CA THR A 226 -14.88 1.91 27.80
C THR A 226 -14.50 0.54 27.26
N ALA A 227 -14.89 0.22 26.01
CA ALA A 227 -14.27 -0.90 25.30
C ALA A 227 -12.84 -0.49 24.96
N GLU A 228 -11.86 -1.14 25.60
CA GLU A 228 -10.42 -0.86 25.49
C GLU A 228 -9.84 -1.28 24.12
N THR A 229 -10.59 -2.09 23.36
CA THR A 229 -10.23 -2.66 22.06
C THR A 229 -11.30 -2.40 20.98
N ASP A 230 -10.90 -2.61 19.72
CA ASP A 230 -11.78 -2.55 18.54
C ASP A 230 -12.99 -3.51 18.67
N PRO A 231 -14.24 -3.04 18.46
CA PRO A 231 -15.40 -3.93 18.45
C PRO A 231 -15.27 -5.08 17.43
N PHE A 232 -14.49 -4.90 16.36
CA PHE A 232 -14.21 -5.89 15.33
C PHE A 232 -12.93 -6.72 15.54
N SER A 233 -12.10 -6.46 16.56
CA SER A 233 -11.04 -7.41 16.95
C SER A 233 -11.63 -8.60 17.74
N GLU A 234 -11.06 -9.79 17.56
CA GLU A 234 -11.35 -10.99 18.36
C GLU A 234 -10.27 -11.26 19.44
N ASP A 235 -9.20 -10.47 19.45
CA ASP A 235 -8.08 -10.66 20.39
C ASP A 235 -8.57 -10.54 21.84
N TYR A 236 -8.16 -11.47 22.70
CA TYR A 236 -8.49 -11.58 24.13
C TYR A 236 -9.97 -11.78 24.50
N LYS A 237 -10.93 -11.53 23.60
CA LYS A 237 -12.38 -11.66 23.90
C LYS A 237 -12.81 -13.08 24.32
N ALA A 238 -12.09 -14.12 23.92
CA ALA A 238 -12.37 -15.49 24.38
C ALA A 238 -12.10 -15.68 25.88
N GLU A 239 -11.08 -15.01 26.42
CA GLU A 239 -10.76 -14.99 27.85
C GLU A 239 -11.76 -14.12 28.63
N GLU A 240 -12.19 -12.99 28.06
CA GLU A 240 -13.28 -12.17 28.59
C GLU A 240 -14.60 -12.94 28.68
N ASP A 241 -14.97 -13.70 27.64
CA ASP A 241 -16.15 -14.59 27.65
C ASP A 241 -16.04 -15.66 28.73
N GLU A 242 -14.88 -16.30 28.91
CA GLU A 242 -14.70 -17.30 29.98
C GLU A 242 -14.78 -16.68 31.38
N LEU A 243 -14.24 -15.48 31.57
CA LEU A 243 -14.39 -14.75 32.83
C LEU A 243 -15.85 -14.38 33.06
N TRP A 244 -16.57 -13.94 32.02
CA TRP A 244 -18.00 -13.66 32.09
C TRP A 244 -18.80 -14.90 32.46
N ASP A 245 -18.66 -16.00 31.70
CA ASP A 245 -19.38 -17.26 31.91
C ASP A 245 -19.09 -17.82 33.32
N ARG A 246 -17.86 -17.68 33.85
CA ARG A 246 -17.51 -18.02 35.25
C ARG A 246 -18.18 -17.08 36.26
N THR A 247 -18.27 -15.78 35.99
CA THR A 247 -19.01 -14.86 36.89
C THR A 247 -20.52 -15.08 36.85
N GLU A 248 -21.09 -15.42 35.70
CA GLU A 248 -22.51 -15.73 35.52
C GLU A 248 -22.85 -17.02 36.27
N ALA A 249 -22.03 -18.07 36.12
CA ALA A 249 -22.14 -19.32 36.88
C ALA A 249 -21.99 -19.09 38.40
N ALA A 250 -20.99 -18.31 38.84
CA ALA A 250 -20.80 -18.01 40.26
C ALA A 250 -21.94 -17.16 40.85
N VAL A 251 -22.59 -16.30 40.05
CA VAL A 251 -23.78 -15.55 40.47
C VAL A 251 -25.01 -16.47 40.56
N ALA A 252 -25.21 -17.37 39.59
CA ALA A 252 -26.27 -18.38 39.63
C ALA A 252 -26.11 -19.33 40.82
N GLU A 253 -24.91 -19.87 41.04
CA GLU A 253 -24.58 -20.72 42.20
C GLU A 253 -24.76 -19.96 43.53
N ALA A 254 -24.42 -18.67 43.59
CA ALA A 254 -24.67 -17.83 44.77
C ALA A 254 -26.16 -17.49 44.99
N ILE A 255 -27.01 -17.61 43.98
CA ILE A 255 -28.47 -17.50 44.08
C ILE A 255 -29.04 -18.83 44.58
N ASP A 256 -28.68 -19.95 43.98
CA ASP A 256 -29.13 -21.29 44.39
C ASP A 256 -28.67 -21.64 45.81
N ALA A 257 -27.40 -21.39 46.16
CA ALA A 257 -26.89 -21.56 47.52
C ALA A 257 -27.55 -20.63 48.56
N ARG A 258 -28.23 -19.55 48.13
CA ARG A 258 -29.05 -18.68 49.00
C ARG A 258 -30.50 -19.11 49.09
N LEU A 259 -31.05 -19.71 48.04
CA LEU A 259 -32.38 -20.35 48.06
C LEU A 259 -32.35 -21.67 48.87
N ALA A 260 -31.23 -22.38 48.86
CA ALA A 260 -31.04 -23.66 49.54
C ALA A 260 -30.74 -23.57 51.06
N ARG A 261 -30.65 -22.38 51.67
CA ARG A 261 -30.41 -22.25 53.13
C ARG A 261 -31.70 -22.40 53.94
N PRO A 262 -31.85 -23.45 54.78
CA PRO A 262 -32.97 -23.53 55.71
C PRO A 262 -32.89 -22.41 56.74
N SER A 263 -34.04 -21.84 57.11
CA SER A 263 -34.13 -20.87 58.19
C SER A 263 -33.90 -21.55 59.54
N THR A 264 -32.71 -21.38 60.13
CA THR A 264 -32.48 -21.70 61.54
C THR A 264 -33.36 -20.80 62.40
N VAL A 265 -34.41 -21.37 63.00
CA VAL A 265 -35.30 -20.67 63.92
C VAL A 265 -34.51 -20.36 65.20
N GLY A 266 -34.29 -19.07 65.44
CA GLY A 266 -33.74 -18.53 66.68
C GLY A 266 -34.42 -17.20 66.96
N GLU A 267 -34.95 -17.04 68.17
CA GLU A 267 -35.85 -15.94 68.52
C GLU A 267 -35.18 -14.57 68.37
N CYS A 268 -35.83 -13.66 67.63
CA CYS A 268 -35.45 -12.25 67.53
C CYS A 268 -36.64 -11.39 67.13
N SER A 269 -36.62 -10.13 67.58
CA SER A 269 -37.82 -9.28 67.67
C SER A 269 -38.46 -8.88 66.32
N PRO A 270 -39.78 -8.59 66.29
CA PRO A 270 -40.54 -8.44 65.05
C PRO A 270 -39.99 -7.37 64.09
N LYS A 271 -39.47 -6.25 64.63
CA LYS A 271 -38.95 -5.13 63.85
C LYS A 271 -37.67 -5.49 63.07
N GLN A 272 -36.82 -6.39 63.58
CA GLN A 272 -35.64 -6.84 62.84
C GLN A 272 -36.00 -7.80 61.70
N ASN A 273 -37.03 -8.63 61.88
CA ASN A 273 -37.46 -9.59 60.85
C ASN A 273 -38.10 -8.88 59.65
N ALA A 274 -38.93 -7.86 59.88
CA ALA A 274 -39.45 -7.01 58.81
C ALA A 274 -38.31 -6.34 58.01
N LEU A 275 -37.32 -5.75 58.68
CA LEU A 275 -36.20 -5.07 58.02
C LEU A 275 -35.25 -6.04 57.29
N LYS A 276 -35.04 -7.25 57.82
CA LYS A 276 -34.29 -8.34 57.15
C LYS A 276 -35.07 -8.96 55.98
N ARG A 277 -36.41 -8.88 55.97
CA ARG A 277 -37.27 -9.30 54.85
C ARG A 277 -37.31 -8.24 53.77
N TRP A 278 -37.44 -6.96 54.14
CA TRP A 278 -37.38 -5.82 53.22
C TRP A 278 -36.02 -5.72 52.51
N LYS A 279 -34.90 -5.87 53.24
CA LYS A 279 -33.56 -5.93 52.62
C LYS A 279 -33.37 -7.15 51.70
N ARG A 280 -34.04 -8.28 51.97
CA ARG A 280 -34.08 -9.43 51.05
C ARG A 280 -34.89 -9.14 49.80
N VAL A 281 -36.05 -8.47 49.92
CA VAL A 281 -36.85 -8.02 48.77
C VAL A 281 -36.07 -6.99 47.95
N GLN A 282 -35.46 -5.97 48.55
CA GLN A 282 -34.61 -5.01 47.85
C GLN A 282 -33.41 -5.67 47.15
N ALA A 283 -32.78 -6.67 47.78
CA ALA A 283 -31.70 -7.41 47.15
C ALA A 283 -32.20 -8.28 45.99
N ALA A 284 -33.34 -8.96 46.16
CA ALA A 284 -33.98 -9.79 45.13
C ALA A 284 -34.42 -8.94 43.93
N VAL A 285 -35.13 -7.83 44.16
CA VAL A 285 -35.52 -6.85 43.14
C VAL A 285 -34.28 -6.28 42.43
N LYS A 286 -33.20 -6.01 43.17
CA LYS A 286 -31.96 -5.52 42.56
C LYS A 286 -31.23 -6.59 41.73
N THR A 287 -31.33 -7.87 42.10
CA THR A 287 -30.83 -8.97 41.26
C THR A 287 -31.74 -9.26 40.07
N THR A 288 -33.06 -9.15 40.20
CA THR A 288 -33.97 -9.31 39.06
C THR A 288 -33.84 -8.15 38.08
N VAL A 289 -33.65 -6.90 38.55
CA VAL A 289 -33.32 -5.76 37.67
C VAL A 289 -31.97 -5.96 36.99
N VAL A 290 -30.95 -6.52 37.66
CA VAL A 290 -29.69 -6.87 36.98
C VAL A 290 -29.88 -7.98 35.94
N ILE A 291 -30.74 -8.97 36.19
CA ILE A 291 -31.09 -10.02 35.22
C ILE A 291 -31.93 -9.45 34.07
N GLN A 292 -32.84 -8.52 34.34
CA GLN A 292 -33.71 -7.87 33.35
C GLN A 292 -32.89 -6.94 32.43
N ASN A 293 -31.92 -6.21 32.98
CA ASN A 293 -30.92 -5.46 32.21
C ASN A 293 -29.93 -6.36 31.45
N VAL A 294 -29.77 -7.63 31.83
CA VAL A 294 -29.06 -8.66 31.03
C VAL A 294 -29.97 -9.21 29.92
N GLN A 295 -31.29 -9.06 30.06
CA GLN A 295 -32.31 -9.57 29.15
C GLN A 295 -32.84 -8.52 28.14
N GLU A 296 -32.45 -7.25 28.30
CA GLU A 296 -32.50 -6.20 27.26
C GLU A 296 -31.44 -6.43 26.17
N GLU A 297 -31.40 -7.64 25.63
CA GLU A 297 -30.69 -7.92 24.39
C GLU A 297 -31.45 -7.23 23.24
N GLY A 298 -30.85 -6.21 22.63
CA GLY A 298 -31.39 -5.57 21.44
C GLY A 298 -31.71 -6.60 20.32
N PRO A 299 -32.66 -6.28 19.41
CA PRO A 299 -33.19 -7.24 18.44
C PRO A 299 -32.08 -7.95 17.67
N ALA A 300 -32.27 -9.25 17.43
CA ALA A 300 -31.34 -10.02 16.62
C ALA A 300 -31.29 -9.46 15.20
N ILE A 301 -30.10 -9.44 14.60
CA ILE A 301 -29.92 -8.99 13.21
C ILE A 301 -30.73 -9.92 12.28
N ASP A 302 -31.73 -9.37 11.58
CA ASP A 302 -32.58 -10.13 10.66
C ASP A 302 -31.75 -10.94 9.66
N LEU A 303 -32.16 -12.19 9.40
CA LEU A 303 -31.59 -13.01 8.34
C LEU A 303 -31.68 -12.32 6.96
N SER A 304 -32.76 -11.56 6.71
CA SER A 304 -32.91 -10.75 5.48
C SER A 304 -31.81 -9.68 5.30
N THR A 305 -31.25 -9.16 6.39
CA THR A 305 -30.13 -8.21 6.32
C THR A 305 -28.83 -8.89 5.89
N PHE A 306 -28.55 -10.10 6.39
CA PHE A 306 -27.41 -10.89 5.93
C PHE A 306 -27.53 -11.30 4.47
N VAL A 307 -28.73 -11.70 4.01
CA VAL A 307 -28.97 -12.01 2.59
C VAL A 307 -28.71 -10.80 1.69
N ALA A 308 -29.13 -9.59 2.09
CA ALA A 308 -28.85 -8.37 1.33
C ALA A 308 -27.34 -8.10 1.22
N VAL A 309 -26.60 -8.25 2.32
CA VAL A 309 -25.13 -8.12 2.35
C VAL A 309 -24.45 -9.17 1.48
N ASP A 310 -24.98 -10.40 1.43
CA ASP A 310 -24.42 -11.50 0.65
C ASP A 310 -24.75 -11.40 -0.86
N VAL A 311 -25.82 -10.69 -1.23
CA VAL A 311 -26.01 -10.26 -2.62
C VAL A 311 -25.00 -9.18 -2.99
N VAL A 312 -24.78 -8.21 -2.10
CA VAL A 312 -23.87 -7.07 -2.34
C VAL A 312 -22.39 -7.51 -2.41
N CYS A 313 -21.93 -8.43 -1.55
CA CYS A 313 -20.49 -8.61 -1.32
C CYS A 313 -19.81 -9.70 -2.18
N PRO A 314 -20.28 -10.97 -2.24
CA PRO A 314 -19.80 -11.94 -3.22
C PRO A 314 -20.56 -11.95 -4.55
N VAL A 315 -21.90 -11.93 -4.56
CA VAL A 315 -22.67 -12.20 -5.81
C VAL A 315 -22.51 -11.08 -6.85
N LEU A 316 -22.71 -9.82 -6.45
CA LEU A 316 -22.51 -8.68 -7.34
C LEU A 316 -21.06 -8.59 -7.87
N PHE A 317 -20.07 -8.89 -7.01
CA PHE A 317 -18.66 -8.92 -7.41
C PHE A 317 -18.36 -9.97 -8.49
N GLU A 318 -18.82 -11.21 -8.28
CA GLU A 318 -18.62 -12.30 -9.23
C GLU A 318 -19.34 -12.02 -10.56
N ILE A 319 -20.58 -11.51 -10.53
CA ILE A 319 -21.32 -11.14 -11.74
C ILE A 319 -20.59 -10.02 -12.50
N LEU A 320 -20.23 -8.91 -11.83
CA LEU A 320 -19.56 -7.79 -12.50
C LEU A 320 -18.23 -8.19 -13.12
N THR A 321 -17.37 -8.90 -12.37
CA THR A 321 -16.04 -9.30 -12.86
C THR A 321 -16.13 -10.33 -13.97
N ALA A 322 -17.05 -11.31 -13.90
CA ALA A 322 -17.28 -12.28 -14.96
C ALA A 322 -17.89 -11.65 -16.22
N CYS A 323 -18.89 -10.77 -16.07
CA CYS A 323 -19.49 -10.07 -17.21
C CYS A 323 -18.47 -9.18 -17.94
N SER A 324 -17.65 -8.40 -17.22
CA SER A 324 -16.59 -7.60 -17.83
C SER A 324 -15.59 -8.48 -18.60
N MET A 325 -15.18 -9.61 -18.03
CA MET A 325 -14.26 -10.55 -18.70
C MET A 325 -14.85 -11.14 -19.98
N VAL A 326 -16.12 -11.57 -19.96
CA VAL A 326 -16.80 -12.18 -21.12
C VAL A 326 -17.03 -11.15 -22.23
N VAL A 327 -17.43 -9.92 -21.89
CA VAL A 327 -17.61 -8.84 -22.87
C VAL A 327 -16.29 -8.48 -23.55
N GLU A 328 -15.20 -8.31 -22.79
CA GLU A 328 -13.89 -7.97 -23.37
C GLU A 328 -13.33 -9.12 -24.22
N PHE A 329 -13.49 -10.38 -23.78
CA PHE A 329 -13.09 -11.54 -24.56
C PHE A 329 -13.85 -11.65 -25.88
N ALA A 330 -15.16 -11.39 -25.87
CA ALA A 330 -15.98 -11.40 -27.09
C ALA A 330 -15.63 -10.25 -28.06
N ALA A 331 -15.15 -9.12 -27.55
CA ALA A 331 -14.73 -7.97 -28.35
C ALA A 331 -13.32 -8.13 -28.95
N THR A 332 -12.37 -8.64 -28.16
CA THR A 332 -10.93 -8.65 -28.52
C THR A 332 -10.41 -10.01 -29.00
N TRP A 333 -11.10 -11.10 -28.68
CA TRP A 333 -10.60 -12.48 -28.78
C TRP A 333 -9.27 -12.73 -28.05
N SER A 334 -8.91 -11.85 -27.13
CA SER A 334 -7.62 -11.85 -26.42
C SER A 334 -7.83 -12.22 -24.94
N MET A 335 -7.37 -13.43 -24.58
CA MET A 335 -7.43 -13.90 -23.19
C MET A 335 -6.61 -13.03 -22.21
N PRO A 336 -5.42 -12.50 -22.56
CA PRO A 336 -4.69 -11.56 -21.70
C PRO A 336 -5.45 -10.26 -21.43
N ASP A 337 -6.10 -9.68 -22.44
CA ASP A 337 -6.82 -8.41 -22.29
C ASP A 337 -8.11 -8.59 -21.47
N ALA A 338 -8.85 -9.68 -21.71
CA ALA A 338 -9.99 -10.07 -20.90
C ALA A 338 -9.62 -10.31 -19.42
N PHE A 339 -8.48 -10.95 -19.15
CA PHE A 339 -7.97 -11.12 -17.79
C PHE A 339 -7.54 -9.79 -17.15
N LEU A 340 -6.93 -8.90 -17.92
CA LEU A 340 -6.54 -7.56 -17.46
C LEU A 340 -7.77 -6.72 -17.08
N VAL A 341 -8.84 -6.77 -17.88
CA VAL A 341 -10.13 -6.13 -17.56
C VAL A 341 -10.79 -6.78 -16.34
N TYR A 342 -10.75 -8.10 -16.18
CA TYR A 342 -11.21 -8.78 -14.95
C TYR A 342 -10.49 -8.24 -13.71
N VAL A 343 -9.15 -8.13 -13.74
CA VAL A 343 -8.36 -7.60 -12.61
C VAL A 343 -8.67 -6.12 -12.35
N GLN A 344 -8.84 -5.30 -13.40
CA GLN A 344 -9.24 -3.89 -13.24
C GLN A 344 -10.63 -3.76 -12.59
N THR A 345 -11.64 -4.47 -13.10
CA THR A 345 -13.00 -4.45 -12.53
C THR A 345 -12.96 -4.89 -11.07
N GLY A 346 -12.27 -5.99 -10.77
CA GLY A 346 -12.12 -6.48 -9.40
C GLY A 346 -11.42 -5.49 -8.47
N PHE A 347 -10.38 -4.81 -8.96
CA PHE A 347 -9.67 -3.77 -8.22
C PHE A 347 -10.58 -2.59 -7.86
N TRP A 348 -11.34 -2.06 -8.83
CA TRP A 348 -12.28 -0.97 -8.58
C TRP A 348 -13.43 -1.39 -7.66
N SER A 349 -13.97 -2.61 -7.81
CA SER A 349 -14.99 -3.15 -6.91
C SER A 349 -14.50 -3.24 -5.46
N VAL A 350 -13.27 -3.72 -5.23
CA VAL A 350 -12.68 -3.75 -3.88
C VAL A 350 -12.36 -2.34 -3.37
N GLY A 351 -12.04 -1.39 -4.24
CA GLY A 351 -11.95 0.04 -3.89
C GLY A 351 -13.28 0.63 -3.40
N VAL A 352 -14.40 0.27 -4.02
CA VAL A 352 -15.75 0.63 -3.54
C VAL A 352 -16.04 -0.05 -2.19
N TYR A 353 -15.67 -1.32 -2.03
CA TYR A 353 -15.82 -2.02 -0.75
C TYR A 353 -14.97 -1.38 0.36
N LEU A 354 -13.78 -0.86 0.05
CA LEU A 354 -12.99 -0.09 1.01
C LEU A 354 -13.70 1.19 1.45
N MET A 355 -14.32 1.94 0.53
CA MET A 355 -15.09 3.13 0.90
C MET A 355 -16.31 2.78 1.77
N LEU A 356 -17.05 1.72 1.42
CA LEU A 356 -18.17 1.21 2.23
C LEU A 356 -17.69 0.70 3.59
N TRP A 357 -16.53 0.03 3.64
CA TRP A 357 -15.91 -0.44 4.87
C TRP A 357 -15.58 0.71 5.79
N MET A 358 -14.86 1.73 5.30
CA MET A 358 -14.48 2.90 6.09
C MET A 358 -15.71 3.59 6.69
N ILE A 359 -16.78 3.79 5.90
CA ILE A 359 -18.02 4.40 6.38
C ILE A 359 -18.69 3.52 7.44
N ALA A 360 -18.85 2.22 7.16
CA ALA A 360 -19.55 1.30 8.05
C ALA A 360 -18.78 1.06 9.36
N HIS A 361 -17.46 0.85 9.27
CA HIS A 361 -16.56 0.66 10.40
C HIS A 361 -16.46 1.92 11.27
N PHE A 362 -16.31 3.12 10.67
CA PHE A 362 -16.30 4.38 11.42
C PHE A 362 -17.64 4.60 12.16
N TRP A 363 -18.77 4.37 11.51
CA TRP A 363 -20.08 4.60 12.10
C TRP A 363 -20.42 3.59 13.21
N SER A 364 -20.14 2.30 12.98
CA SER A 364 -20.36 1.23 13.96
C SER A 364 -19.41 1.28 15.14
N SER A 365 -18.15 1.68 14.95
CA SER A 365 -17.23 1.94 16.06
C SER A 365 -17.63 3.18 16.87
N ARG A 366 -18.15 4.24 16.23
CA ARG A 366 -18.56 5.45 16.95
C ARG A 366 -19.88 5.32 17.73
N ASN A 367 -20.81 4.47 17.29
CA ASN A 367 -22.12 4.31 17.92
C ASN A 367 -22.15 3.17 18.94
N ASP A 368 -22.32 3.53 20.21
CA ASP A 368 -22.35 2.62 21.36
C ASP A 368 -23.36 1.46 21.20
N LYS A 369 -24.55 1.74 20.65
CA LYS A 369 -25.58 0.72 20.38
C LYS A 369 -25.12 -0.28 19.30
N MET A 370 -24.49 0.20 18.23
CA MET A 370 -23.96 -0.67 17.18
C MET A 370 -22.84 -1.57 17.70
N ARG A 371 -21.96 -1.06 18.58
CA ARG A 371 -20.92 -1.88 19.24
C ARG A 371 -21.52 -2.99 20.10
N MET A 372 -22.60 -2.72 20.82
CA MET A 372 -23.32 -3.74 21.60
C MET A 372 -23.89 -4.85 20.69
N ILE A 373 -24.52 -4.48 19.57
CA ILE A 373 -25.03 -5.44 18.56
C ILE A 373 -23.89 -6.32 18.00
N VAL A 374 -22.74 -5.72 17.65
CA VAL A 374 -21.54 -6.45 17.17
C VAL A 374 -21.04 -7.43 18.24
N SER A 375 -20.97 -7.01 19.50
CA SER A 375 -20.54 -7.85 20.61
C SER A 375 -21.48 -9.05 20.83
N ASN A 376 -22.80 -8.79 20.87
CA ASN A 376 -23.83 -9.82 21.07
C ASN A 376 -23.81 -10.86 19.93
N TYR A 377 -23.71 -10.41 18.68
CA TYR A 377 -23.54 -11.30 17.53
C TYR A 377 -22.29 -12.19 17.67
N ARG A 378 -21.15 -11.62 18.09
CA ARG A 378 -19.89 -12.36 18.27
C ARG A 378 -19.92 -13.31 19.46
N ARG A 379 -20.55 -12.98 20.59
CA ARG A 379 -20.75 -13.91 21.72
C ARG A 379 -21.62 -15.10 21.27
N ARG A 380 -22.79 -14.85 20.68
CA ARG A 380 -23.67 -15.90 20.11
C ARG A 380 -22.94 -16.77 19.08
N ARG A 381 -22.14 -16.17 18.19
CA ARG A 381 -21.34 -16.88 17.18
C ARG A 381 -20.26 -17.78 17.79
N ARG A 382 -19.61 -17.36 18.86
CA ARG A 382 -18.61 -18.16 19.58
C ARG A 382 -19.24 -19.35 20.31
N ILE A 383 -20.39 -19.14 20.95
CA ILE A 383 -21.22 -20.21 21.53
C ILE A 383 -21.60 -21.25 20.45
N LEU A 384 -22.09 -20.79 19.29
CA LEU A 384 -22.45 -21.68 18.18
C LEU A 384 -21.25 -22.52 17.69
N ARG A 385 -20.07 -21.91 17.55
CA ARG A 385 -18.84 -22.65 17.17
C ARG A 385 -18.44 -23.69 18.22
N ARG A 386 -18.51 -23.37 19.51
CA ARG A 386 -18.25 -24.34 20.61
C ARG A 386 -19.19 -25.55 20.48
N ALA A 387 -20.47 -25.33 20.18
CA ALA A 387 -21.45 -26.40 19.95
C ALA A 387 -21.15 -27.25 18.69
N VAL A 388 -20.76 -26.65 17.57
CA VAL A 388 -20.33 -27.41 16.37
C VAL A 388 -19.11 -28.29 16.68
N CYS A 389 -18.10 -27.75 17.37
CA CYS A 389 -16.92 -28.52 17.74
C CYS A 389 -17.28 -29.70 18.65
N ALA A 390 -18.14 -29.50 19.65
CA ALA A 390 -18.61 -30.57 20.52
C ALA A 390 -19.38 -31.68 19.75
N LEU A 391 -20.16 -31.32 18.73
CA LEU A 391 -20.81 -32.30 17.85
C LEU A 391 -19.81 -33.04 16.94
N GLU A 392 -18.78 -32.37 16.44
CA GLU A 392 -17.70 -33.04 15.70
C GLU A 392 -16.89 -34.00 16.60
N GLU A 393 -16.54 -33.58 17.80
CA GLU A 393 -15.85 -34.41 18.80
C GLU A 393 -16.71 -35.61 19.19
N LYS A 394 -18.01 -35.42 19.42
CA LYS A 394 -18.95 -36.52 19.66
C LYS A 394 -19.01 -37.49 18.47
N LYS A 395 -19.12 -37.01 17.23
CA LYS A 395 -19.09 -37.89 16.03
C LYS A 395 -17.76 -38.60 15.84
N ARG A 396 -16.63 -37.95 16.14
CA ARG A 396 -15.31 -38.60 16.11
C ARG A 396 -15.17 -39.62 17.22
N ALA A 397 -15.69 -39.36 18.42
CA ALA A 397 -15.73 -40.30 19.52
C ALA A 397 -16.62 -41.50 19.19
N GLU A 398 -17.80 -41.29 18.60
CA GLU A 398 -18.69 -42.34 18.09
C GLU A 398 -18.03 -43.18 16.99
N HIS A 399 -17.32 -42.55 16.04
CA HIS A 399 -16.55 -43.28 15.01
C HIS A 399 -15.35 -44.02 15.59
N LEU A 400 -14.59 -43.43 16.52
CA LEU A 400 -13.49 -44.11 17.23
C LEU A 400 -14.00 -45.25 18.10
N TRP A 401 -15.17 -45.10 18.72
CA TRP A 401 -15.83 -46.13 19.52
C TRP A 401 -16.35 -47.27 18.63
N LEU A 402 -16.96 -46.96 17.48
CA LEU A 402 -17.29 -47.96 16.45
C LEU A 402 -16.04 -48.69 15.94
N LEU A 403 -14.91 -47.99 15.78
CA LEU A 403 -13.63 -48.57 15.37
C LEU A 403 -13.01 -49.41 16.49
N ASP A 404 -13.10 -49.03 17.76
CA ASP A 404 -12.62 -49.81 18.91
C ASP A 404 -13.52 -51.03 19.20
N VAL A 405 -14.83 -50.92 19.01
CA VAL A 405 -15.77 -52.06 19.07
C VAL A 405 -15.53 -53.02 17.89
N GLY A 406 -15.35 -52.50 16.67
CA GLY A 406 -14.99 -53.31 15.50
C GLY A 406 -13.61 -53.97 15.62
N PHE A 407 -12.63 -53.24 16.16
CA PHE A 407 -11.29 -53.75 16.47
C PHE A 407 -11.36 -54.84 17.55
N ARG A 408 -12.08 -54.62 18.65
CA ARG A 408 -12.33 -55.63 19.70
C ARG A 408 -13.06 -56.86 19.16
N PHE A 409 -14.03 -56.69 18.26
CA PHE A 409 -14.74 -57.80 17.63
C PHE A 409 -13.80 -58.63 16.74
N VAL A 410 -13.05 -58.00 15.85
CA VAL A 410 -12.06 -58.69 14.99
C VAL A 410 -10.95 -59.33 15.81
N TYR A 411 -10.48 -58.65 16.86
CA TYR A 411 -9.42 -59.14 17.76
C TYR A 411 -9.89 -60.32 18.63
N HIS A 412 -11.11 -60.31 19.16
CA HIS A 412 -11.61 -61.42 19.98
C HIS A 412 -12.18 -62.58 19.16
N VAL A 413 -12.87 -62.34 18.05
CA VAL A 413 -13.41 -63.43 17.21
C VAL A 413 -12.31 -64.08 16.36
N GLY A 414 -11.32 -63.31 15.90
CA GLY A 414 -10.17 -63.83 15.16
C GLY A 414 -9.19 -64.70 15.97
N VAL A 415 -9.28 -64.70 17.30
CA VAL A 415 -8.40 -65.47 18.21
C VAL A 415 -8.98 -66.84 18.60
N VAL A 416 -10.26 -67.11 18.29
CA VAL A 416 -10.94 -68.36 18.70
C VAL A 416 -10.75 -69.50 17.67
N LEU A 417 -10.22 -69.23 16.47
CA LEU A 417 -10.01 -70.24 15.43
C LEU A 417 -8.53 -70.35 15.00
N HIS A 418 -7.96 -71.52 15.36
CA HIS A 418 -6.69 -72.14 14.95
C HIS A 418 -5.37 -71.80 15.69
N PRO A 419 -4.60 -72.85 16.11
CA PRO A 419 -3.28 -72.71 16.73
C PRO A 419 -2.09 -72.94 15.77
N THR A 420 -0.87 -72.82 16.31
CA THR A 420 0.47 -73.23 15.82
C THR A 420 1.36 -72.26 15.00
N HIS A 421 2.19 -71.53 15.75
CA HIS A 421 3.66 -71.42 15.64
C HIS A 421 4.40 -71.10 14.30
N TRP A 422 5.11 -69.96 14.35
CA TRP A 422 6.55 -69.75 14.03
C TRP A 422 7.00 -69.09 12.70
N LEU A 423 7.99 -68.20 12.87
CA LEU A 423 8.99 -67.65 11.94
C LEU A 423 8.59 -66.68 10.80
N CYS A 424 8.75 -65.39 11.14
CA CYS A 424 9.75 -64.46 10.55
C CYS A 424 9.53 -63.75 9.19
N PHE A 425 9.71 -62.42 9.26
CA PHE A 425 10.12 -61.46 8.20
C PHE A 425 9.33 -61.45 6.87
N ASN A 426 8.73 -60.33 6.44
CA ASN A 426 9.47 -59.09 6.16
C ASN A 426 8.56 -57.87 5.83
N LYS A 427 9.11 -56.66 6.05
CA LYS A 427 8.78 -55.38 5.36
C LYS A 427 7.32 -54.92 5.31
N VAL A 428 6.94 -54.06 6.26
CA VAL A 428 6.11 -52.87 5.94
C VAL A 428 7.06 -51.73 5.54
N LYS A 429 7.09 -51.42 4.24
CA LYS A 429 7.61 -50.13 3.75
C LYS A 429 6.59 -49.04 4.11
N CYS A 430 6.97 -48.06 4.93
CA CYS A 430 6.28 -46.78 4.95
C CYS A 430 7.10 -45.74 4.17
N HIS A 431 6.68 -45.44 2.94
CA HIS A 431 7.12 -44.26 2.19
C HIS A 431 5.96 -43.24 2.27
N LYS A 432 6.07 -42.18 3.08
CA LYS A 432 6.80 -40.91 2.81
C LYS A 432 6.27 -40.13 1.59
N LYS A 433 5.57 -39.02 1.87
CA LYS A 433 5.87 -37.61 1.47
C LYS A 433 4.64 -36.71 1.73
N LYS A 434 4.73 -35.43 2.10
CA LYS A 434 5.89 -34.54 2.37
C LYS A 434 5.37 -33.28 3.11
N GLN A 435 6.02 -32.82 4.18
CA GLN A 435 6.44 -31.41 4.25
C GLN A 435 7.62 -31.23 5.23
N SER A 436 8.73 -30.78 4.67
CA SER A 436 10.01 -30.34 5.22
C SER A 436 9.96 -28.84 5.56
N ASP A 437 10.93 -28.18 6.18
CA ASP A 437 12.02 -28.51 7.12
C ASP A 437 12.60 -27.15 7.55
N VAL A 438 13.10 -27.01 8.78
CA VAL A 438 14.13 -26.01 9.14
C VAL A 438 15.12 -26.71 10.11
N PRO A 439 16.43 -26.74 9.82
CA PRO A 439 17.47 -27.33 10.69
C PRO A 439 17.95 -26.31 11.76
N THR A 440 18.80 -26.54 12.76
CA THR A 440 19.83 -27.57 13.13
C THR A 440 20.06 -27.42 14.67
N ASP A 441 20.72 -28.26 15.48
CA ASP A 441 21.49 -29.52 15.33
C ASP A 441 21.38 -30.34 16.66
N GLY A 442 22.41 -31.08 17.07
CA GLY A 442 22.53 -31.92 18.28
C GLY A 442 22.70 -31.19 19.64
N VAL A 443 22.94 -31.88 20.75
CA VAL A 443 23.59 -33.21 20.95
C VAL A 443 22.92 -33.99 22.10
N ALA A 444 23.14 -35.32 22.13
CA ALA A 444 22.50 -36.29 23.03
C ALA A 444 22.84 -36.18 24.53
N ILE A 445 21.94 -36.71 25.36
CA ILE A 445 22.08 -36.88 26.82
C ILE A 445 22.53 -38.33 27.13
N PRO A 446 23.60 -38.55 27.91
CA PRO A 446 23.85 -39.82 28.58
C PRO A 446 23.28 -39.84 30.01
N VAL A 447 22.76 -41.00 30.42
CA VAL A 447 22.27 -41.25 31.79
C VAL A 447 23.45 -41.58 32.72
N ALA A 448 23.47 -40.99 33.92
CA ALA A 448 24.39 -41.38 34.99
C ALA A 448 23.68 -41.36 36.35
N ALA A 449 23.98 -42.35 37.20
CA ALA A 449 23.43 -42.48 38.55
C ALA A 449 24.51 -42.24 39.61
N SER A 450 24.07 -41.65 40.74
CA SER A 450 24.72 -41.66 42.07
C SER A 450 26.20 -41.24 42.20
N ARG A 451 26.44 -40.01 42.69
CA ARG A 451 27.10 -39.67 43.99
C ARG A 451 27.69 -38.26 43.94
N GLY A 452 27.66 -37.57 45.09
CA GLY A 452 28.41 -36.33 45.32
C GLY A 452 27.53 -35.08 45.40
N SER A 453 27.45 -34.53 46.61
CA SER A 453 26.92 -33.19 46.91
C SER A 453 27.76 -32.07 46.26
N ASP A 454 27.12 -30.92 46.02
CA ASP A 454 27.67 -29.57 45.73
C ASP A 454 27.39 -28.97 44.33
N VAL A 455 26.12 -28.79 43.94
CA VAL A 455 25.74 -27.97 42.76
C VAL A 455 24.54 -27.00 42.98
N ASP A 456 23.62 -27.26 43.91
CA ASP A 456 22.35 -26.49 44.03
C ASP A 456 22.49 -24.99 44.41
N ALA A 457 23.66 -24.54 44.85
CA ALA A 457 23.91 -23.13 45.18
C ALA A 457 24.09 -22.21 43.95
N GLY A 458 24.44 -22.76 42.78
CA GLY A 458 24.76 -21.98 41.58
C GLY A 458 23.54 -21.56 40.75
N GLN A 459 22.68 -22.53 40.42
CA GLN A 459 21.56 -22.35 39.48
C GLN A 459 20.51 -21.34 39.98
N SER A 460 20.21 -21.37 41.29
CA SER A 460 19.27 -20.44 41.93
C SER A 460 19.77 -19.00 41.93
N ARG A 461 21.10 -18.78 41.99
CA ARG A 461 21.71 -17.45 42.05
C ARG A 461 21.67 -16.72 40.70
N ALA A 462 21.87 -17.42 39.59
CA ALA A 462 21.75 -16.83 38.25
C ALA A 462 20.30 -16.44 37.93
N THR A 463 19.34 -17.31 38.30
CA THR A 463 17.91 -17.09 38.05
C THR A 463 17.34 -15.97 38.94
N SER A 464 17.77 -15.89 40.20
CA SER A 464 17.39 -14.77 41.09
C SER A 464 18.06 -13.46 40.69
N ALA A 465 19.31 -13.46 40.20
CA ALA A 465 19.96 -12.26 39.67
C ALA A 465 19.23 -11.70 38.43
N TYR A 466 18.78 -12.55 37.51
CA TYR A 466 18.01 -12.13 36.34
C TYR A 466 16.64 -11.55 36.72
N LEU A 467 15.93 -12.18 37.65
CA LEU A 467 14.65 -11.67 38.17
C LEU A 467 14.82 -10.37 38.96
N SER A 468 15.85 -10.28 39.81
CA SER A 468 16.22 -9.07 40.54
C SER A 468 16.56 -7.91 39.60
N HIS A 469 17.39 -8.13 38.58
CA HIS A 469 17.72 -7.12 37.57
C HIS A 469 16.47 -6.66 36.80
N ARG A 470 15.53 -7.58 36.51
CA ARG A 470 14.24 -7.25 35.87
C ARG A 470 13.33 -6.42 36.79
N GLN A 471 13.28 -6.73 38.09
CA GLN A 471 12.56 -5.95 39.09
C GLN A 471 13.19 -4.57 39.28
N GLN A 472 14.52 -4.48 39.38
CA GLN A 472 15.26 -3.22 39.50
C GLN A 472 15.08 -2.34 38.25
N MET A 473 14.99 -2.92 37.04
CA MET A 473 14.59 -2.19 35.82
C MET A 473 13.11 -1.79 35.79
N GLN A 474 12.21 -2.53 36.46
CA GLN A 474 10.81 -2.12 36.63
C GLN A 474 10.70 -0.95 37.62
N GLU A 475 11.32 -1.06 38.80
CA GLU A 475 11.39 0.00 39.82
C GLU A 475 12.06 1.26 39.27
N PHE A 476 13.16 1.14 38.52
CA PHE A 476 13.80 2.29 37.85
C PHE A 476 12.88 2.94 36.82
N ARG A 477 12.12 2.15 36.03
CA ARG A 477 11.08 2.68 35.13
C ARG A 477 9.91 3.30 35.88
N GLU A 478 9.62 2.90 37.10
CA GLU A 478 8.55 3.46 37.95
C GLU A 478 8.99 4.74 38.65
N TRP A 479 10.23 4.79 39.10
CA TRP A 479 10.90 5.99 39.61
C TRP A 479 10.99 7.08 38.53
N ILE A 480 11.39 6.73 37.29
CA ILE A 480 11.34 7.65 36.14
C ILE A 480 9.89 8.07 35.83
N ARG A 481 8.92 7.13 35.81
CA ARG A 481 7.50 7.46 35.58
C ARG A 481 6.92 8.40 36.64
N ALA A 482 7.26 8.21 37.91
CA ALA A 482 6.76 9.01 39.04
C ALA A 482 7.34 10.43 39.05
N ARG A 483 8.58 10.59 38.56
CA ARG A 483 9.31 11.86 38.51
C ARG A 483 9.09 12.65 37.21
N ASN A 484 8.58 12.01 36.15
CA ASN A 484 8.22 12.68 34.90
C ASN A 484 6.81 13.31 35.01
N PRO A 485 6.67 14.66 35.06
CA PRO A 485 5.37 15.32 35.18
C PRO A 485 4.45 15.03 33.99
N TRP A 486 5.01 14.63 32.84
CA TRP A 486 4.26 14.24 31.65
C TRP A 486 3.21 13.15 31.93
N HIS A 487 3.46 12.22 32.86
CA HIS A 487 2.48 11.17 33.19
C HIS A 487 1.29 11.61 34.05
N ARG A 488 1.29 12.83 34.62
CA ARG A 488 0.19 13.35 35.46
C ARG A 488 -0.81 14.22 34.71
N LEU A 489 -0.48 14.63 33.48
CA LEU A 489 -1.36 15.42 32.62
C LEU A 489 -2.42 14.53 31.96
N SER A 490 -3.58 15.10 31.60
CA SER A 490 -4.63 14.37 30.90
C SER A 490 -4.33 14.21 29.41
N ILE A 491 -4.87 13.15 28.79
CA ILE A 491 -4.68 12.81 27.37
C ILE A 491 -5.02 13.99 26.44
N ASN A 492 -6.03 14.80 26.81
CA ASN A 492 -6.41 15.99 26.04
C ASN A 492 -5.32 17.08 26.10
N ILE A 493 -4.70 17.30 27.27
CA ILE A 493 -3.61 18.28 27.42
C ILE A 493 -2.35 17.80 26.68
N HIS A 494 -2.07 16.48 26.67
CA HIS A 494 -1.01 15.90 25.85
C HIS A 494 -1.22 16.17 24.36
N ALA A 495 -2.43 15.96 23.86
CA ALA A 495 -2.76 16.19 22.45
C ALA A 495 -2.57 17.66 22.06
N VAL A 496 -3.04 18.60 22.89
CA VAL A 496 -2.87 20.05 22.63
C VAL A 496 -1.40 20.47 22.70
N LEU A 497 -0.65 20.04 23.72
CA LEU A 497 0.79 20.36 23.83
C LEU A 497 1.59 19.80 22.64
N LEU A 498 1.33 18.56 22.24
CA LEU A 498 2.00 17.95 21.08
C LEU A 498 1.60 18.61 19.76
N LEU A 499 0.33 19.02 19.59
CA LEU A 499 -0.12 19.77 18.42
C LEU A 499 0.62 21.11 18.30
N VAL A 500 0.69 21.89 19.39
CA VAL A 500 1.44 23.16 19.43
C VAL A 500 2.93 22.91 19.14
N LEU A 501 3.52 21.87 19.73
CA LEU A 501 4.92 21.53 19.51
C LEU A 501 5.20 21.09 18.06
N VAL A 502 4.27 20.37 17.41
CA VAL A 502 4.32 20.07 15.96
C VAL A 502 4.31 21.36 15.15
N VAL A 503 3.38 22.29 15.41
CA VAL A 503 3.30 23.57 14.65
C VAL A 503 4.55 24.44 14.86
N VAL A 504 5.08 24.52 16.08
CA VAL A 504 6.31 25.29 16.36
C VAL A 504 7.53 24.66 15.71
N SER A 505 7.71 23.34 15.83
CA SER A 505 8.83 22.62 15.19
C SER A 505 8.76 22.60 13.66
N ALA A 506 7.54 22.59 13.09
CA ALA A 506 7.27 22.92 11.70
C ALA A 506 7.88 24.28 11.33
N LEU A 507 7.47 25.37 11.97
CA LEU A 507 7.96 26.71 11.63
C LEU A 507 9.49 26.83 11.78
N VAL A 508 10.08 26.15 12.77
CA VAL A 508 11.55 26.04 12.91
C VAL A 508 12.20 25.29 11.74
N SER A 509 11.57 24.23 11.22
CA SER A 509 12.11 23.41 10.12
C SER A 509 12.29 24.19 8.81
N LEU A 510 11.54 25.27 8.58
CA LEU A 510 11.70 26.17 7.42
C LEU A 510 13.06 26.89 7.41
N LYS A 511 13.67 27.12 8.59
CA LYS A 511 15.01 27.73 8.72
C LYS A 511 16.09 26.70 9.06
N PHE A 512 15.79 25.74 9.93
CA PHE A 512 16.75 24.75 10.44
C PHE A 512 16.21 23.34 10.26
N PHE A 513 16.17 22.86 9.01
CA PHE A 513 15.63 21.55 8.65
C PHE A 513 16.11 20.41 9.55
N PHE A 514 17.43 20.24 9.71
CA PHE A 514 18.05 19.18 10.50
C PHE A 514 17.75 19.21 12.01
N ILE A 515 17.16 20.31 12.53
CA ILE A 515 16.74 20.43 13.93
C ILE A 515 15.21 20.36 14.02
N GLY A 516 14.51 21.15 13.21
CA GLY A 516 13.05 21.22 13.22
C GLY A 516 12.38 19.92 12.76
N TRP A 517 12.87 19.28 11.68
CA TRP A 517 12.26 18.06 11.15
C TRP A 517 12.36 16.87 12.13
N PRO A 518 13.53 16.52 12.73
CA PRO A 518 13.58 15.44 13.71
C PRO A 518 12.72 15.67 14.94
N ILE A 519 12.67 16.92 15.45
CA ILE A 519 11.79 17.29 16.56
C ILE A 519 10.32 17.09 16.15
N MET A 520 9.90 17.61 15.00
CA MET A 520 8.54 17.46 14.51
C MET A 520 8.17 15.99 14.27
N GLY A 521 9.06 15.20 13.67
CA GLY A 521 8.87 13.77 13.45
C GLY A 521 8.65 12.99 14.74
N MET A 522 9.45 13.26 15.78
CA MET A 522 9.25 12.68 17.11
C MET A 522 7.91 13.12 17.74
N CYS A 523 7.51 14.37 17.53
CA CYS A 523 6.23 14.88 18.01
C CYS A 523 5.02 14.26 17.28
N LEU A 524 5.12 14.03 15.96
CA LEU A 524 4.11 13.34 15.16
C LEU A 524 3.95 11.87 15.59
N ILE A 525 5.07 11.17 15.84
CA ILE A 525 5.04 9.80 16.37
C ILE A 525 4.41 9.78 17.78
N ALA A 526 4.78 10.71 18.67
CA ALA A 526 4.17 10.83 19.99
C ALA A 526 2.66 11.15 19.91
N LEU A 527 2.26 12.07 19.04
CA LEU A 527 0.87 12.47 18.82
C LEU A 527 0.04 11.30 18.29
N SER A 528 0.57 10.51 17.35
CA SER A 528 -0.10 9.30 16.85
C SER A 528 -0.35 8.27 17.96
N SER A 529 0.57 8.13 18.92
CA SER A 529 0.42 7.26 20.11
C SER A 529 -0.67 7.79 21.07
N VAL A 530 -0.77 9.11 21.23
CA VAL A 530 -1.84 9.76 22.03
C VAL A 530 -3.20 9.57 21.37
N VAL A 531 -3.32 9.75 20.05
CA VAL A 531 -4.58 9.51 19.32
C VAL A 531 -4.98 8.03 19.38
N GLN A 532 -4.02 7.11 19.18
CA GLN A 532 -4.26 5.67 19.29
C GLN A 532 -4.84 5.30 20.66
N ARG A 533 -4.33 5.90 21.75
CA ARG A 533 -4.87 5.68 23.11
C ARG A 533 -6.22 6.36 23.35
N ARG A 534 -6.52 7.47 22.65
CA ARG A 534 -7.78 8.21 22.82
C ARG A 534 -8.94 7.51 22.11
N PHE A 535 -8.67 6.89 20.95
CA PHE A 535 -9.66 6.22 20.10
C PHE A 535 -9.13 4.86 19.58
N PRO A 536 -8.87 3.88 20.48
CA PRO A 536 -8.26 2.59 20.11
C PRO A 536 -9.13 1.74 19.18
N GLN A 537 -10.42 2.03 19.12
CA GLN A 537 -11.38 1.37 18.24
C GLN A 537 -11.13 1.72 16.76
N ILE A 538 -10.82 2.98 16.47
CA ILE A 538 -10.66 3.50 15.10
C ILE A 538 -9.20 3.40 14.65
N PHE A 539 -8.23 3.75 15.51
CA PHE A 539 -6.81 3.79 15.14
C PHE A 539 -6.05 2.62 15.75
N GLY A 540 -5.55 1.72 14.90
CA GLY A 540 -4.79 0.55 15.31
C GLY A 540 -3.27 0.73 15.16
N GLN A 541 -2.57 -0.39 14.95
CA GLN A 541 -1.11 -0.39 14.86
C GLN A 541 -0.58 0.05 13.48
N ALA A 542 -1.34 -0.15 12.40
CA ALA A 542 -0.89 0.18 11.05
C ALA A 542 -0.85 1.70 10.84
N PHE A 543 -1.82 2.45 11.38
CA PHE A 543 -1.82 3.91 11.49
C PHE A 543 -0.50 4.45 12.08
N ARG A 544 -0.11 3.97 13.27
CA ARG A 544 1.14 4.39 13.93
C ARG A 544 2.37 3.96 13.14
N LYS A 545 2.40 2.73 12.63
CA LYS A 545 3.52 2.21 11.83
C LYS A 545 3.71 3.04 10.55
N PHE A 546 2.64 3.40 9.86
CA PHE A 546 2.67 4.25 8.67
C PHE A 546 3.30 5.61 8.97
N ILE A 547 2.84 6.31 10.02
CA ILE A 547 3.40 7.60 10.43
C ILE A 547 4.90 7.47 10.77
N SER A 548 5.28 6.44 11.53
CA SER A 548 6.69 6.21 11.85
C SER A 548 7.55 5.86 10.62
N ALA A 549 7.01 5.10 9.67
CA ALA A 549 7.70 4.73 8.45
C ALA A 549 7.90 5.96 7.55
N PHE A 550 6.89 6.82 7.39
CA PHE A 550 7.03 8.07 6.65
C PHE A 550 8.11 8.97 7.26
N VAL A 551 8.08 9.18 8.58
CA VAL A 551 9.07 10.01 9.30
C VAL A 551 10.49 9.46 9.19
N VAL A 552 10.66 8.13 9.29
CA VAL A 552 11.98 7.49 9.16
C VAL A 552 12.47 7.53 7.71
N VAL A 553 11.62 7.23 6.73
CA VAL A 553 12.00 7.24 5.31
C VAL A 553 12.38 8.66 4.84
N SER A 554 11.65 9.70 5.24
CA SER A 554 12.04 11.07 4.87
C SER A 554 13.31 11.52 5.58
N LEU A 555 13.51 11.16 6.85
CA LEU A 555 14.76 11.44 7.57
C LEU A 555 15.95 10.75 6.88
N VAL A 556 15.85 9.45 6.61
CA VAL A 556 16.90 8.67 5.93
C VAL A 556 17.17 9.22 4.54
N PHE A 557 16.14 9.55 3.76
CA PHE A 557 16.29 10.11 2.41
C PHE A 557 17.10 11.41 2.45
N PHE A 558 16.68 12.41 3.23
CA PHE A 558 17.37 13.70 3.29
C PHE A 558 18.76 13.62 3.95
N SER A 559 18.96 12.76 4.95
CA SER A 559 20.28 12.50 5.52
C SER A 559 21.22 11.81 4.52
N SER A 560 20.72 10.85 3.72
CA SER A 560 21.53 10.17 2.70
C SER A 560 21.88 11.07 1.51
N SER A 561 20.95 11.91 1.05
CA SER A 561 21.23 12.85 -0.05
C SER A 561 22.27 13.91 0.30
N PHE A 562 22.39 14.28 1.58
CA PHE A 562 23.49 15.13 2.06
C PHE A 562 24.86 14.42 1.99
N ILE A 563 24.91 13.10 2.17
CA ILE A 563 26.14 12.29 2.13
C ILE A 563 26.56 11.96 0.68
N ILE A 564 25.61 11.87 -0.26
CA ILE A 564 25.84 11.36 -1.62
C ILE A 564 26.26 12.46 -2.62
N GLY A 565 25.94 13.74 -2.41
CA GLY A 565 26.14 14.79 -3.43
C GLY A 565 27.56 15.37 -3.56
N THR A 566 28.60 14.53 -3.48
CA THR A 566 30.00 14.90 -3.80
C THR A 566 30.56 14.15 -5.02
N PHE A 567 29.73 13.38 -5.74
CA PHE A 567 30.21 12.31 -6.63
C PHE A 567 29.87 12.41 -8.12
N VAL A 568 29.32 13.53 -8.62
CA VAL A 568 29.11 13.75 -10.08
C VAL A 568 30.10 14.78 -10.62
N SER A 569 31.06 14.34 -11.44
CA SER A 569 32.00 15.21 -12.14
C SER A 569 31.77 15.21 -13.65
N GLY A 570 31.63 16.41 -14.21
CA GLY A 570 31.53 16.70 -15.64
C GLY A 570 32.19 18.05 -15.95
N GLY A 571 32.42 18.37 -17.23
CA GLY A 571 32.98 19.65 -17.66
C GLY A 571 34.50 19.79 -17.49
N VAL A 572 35.15 18.84 -16.79
CA VAL A 572 36.62 18.77 -16.64
C VAL A 572 37.28 17.96 -17.76
N PHE A 573 36.49 17.41 -18.70
CA PHE A 573 37.02 16.62 -19.81
C PHE A 573 37.84 17.51 -20.77
N LYS A 574 39.14 17.22 -20.92
CA LYS A 574 40.05 18.01 -21.77
C LYS A 574 40.69 17.13 -22.84
N LEU A 575 40.65 17.60 -24.08
CA LEU A 575 41.39 17.02 -25.21
C LEU A 575 42.76 17.70 -25.33
N GLY A 576 43.70 17.06 -26.01
CA GLY A 576 44.97 17.69 -26.38
C GLY A 576 44.75 18.86 -27.35
N PRO A 577 45.75 19.75 -27.53
CA PRO A 577 45.71 20.72 -28.63
C PRO A 577 45.55 19.98 -29.97
N PHE A 578 44.77 20.57 -30.88
CA PHE A 578 44.59 20.05 -32.23
C PHE A 578 45.95 19.92 -32.94
N ASP A 579 46.10 18.87 -33.74
CA ASP A 579 47.36 18.51 -34.37
C ASP A 579 47.11 18.10 -35.83
N ASN A 580 47.58 18.93 -36.77
CA ASN A 580 47.40 18.71 -38.20
C ASN A 580 48.13 17.45 -38.71
N SER A 581 49.05 16.85 -37.94
CA SER A 581 49.64 15.55 -38.31
C SER A 581 48.61 14.41 -38.31
N THR A 582 47.49 14.56 -37.59
CA THR A 582 46.37 13.60 -37.59
C THR A 582 45.65 13.55 -38.95
N GLU A 583 45.66 14.65 -39.71
CA GLU A 583 45.18 14.69 -41.11
C GLU A 583 46.07 13.86 -42.03
N GLN A 584 47.38 13.80 -41.75
CA GLN A 584 48.35 13.07 -42.54
C GLN A 584 48.17 11.54 -42.43
N VAL A 585 47.93 11.04 -41.21
CA VAL A 585 47.51 9.65 -40.95
C VAL A 585 46.16 9.33 -41.65
N SER A 586 45.30 10.32 -41.77
CA SER A 586 43.99 10.18 -42.43
C SER A 586 44.09 10.14 -43.97
N SER A 587 45.18 10.66 -44.56
CA SER A 587 45.46 10.54 -45.99
C SER A 587 45.80 9.10 -46.40
N GLU A 588 46.55 8.37 -45.55
CA GLU A 588 46.80 6.93 -45.72
C GLU A 588 45.53 6.09 -45.48
N LEU A 589 44.65 6.55 -44.57
CA LEU A 589 43.35 5.91 -44.29
C LEU A 589 42.36 6.05 -45.47
N LYS A 590 42.34 7.20 -46.16
CA LYS A 590 41.53 7.38 -47.37
C LYS A 590 42.03 6.56 -48.56
N ALA A 591 43.32 6.25 -48.63
CA ALA A 591 43.89 5.37 -49.64
C ALA A 591 43.50 3.88 -49.43
N THR A 592 42.94 3.53 -48.27
CA THR A 592 42.57 2.16 -47.88
C THR A 592 41.06 1.95 -47.74
N HIS A 593 40.25 2.69 -48.52
CA HIS A 593 38.84 2.33 -48.76
C HIS A 593 38.72 1.00 -49.53
N GLY A 594 38.85 -0.12 -48.83
CA GLY A 594 38.65 -1.45 -49.38
C GLY A 594 38.89 -2.63 -48.42
N ILE A 595 39.80 -2.50 -47.45
CA ILE A 595 40.14 -3.58 -46.50
C ILE A 595 40.40 -2.96 -45.11
N SER A 596 40.00 -3.66 -44.03
CA SER A 596 39.97 -3.22 -42.62
C SER A 596 41.09 -2.24 -42.23
N ALA A 597 40.69 -1.02 -41.86
CA ALA A 597 41.61 0.04 -41.46
C ALA A 597 42.13 -0.22 -40.03
N SER A 598 43.44 -0.34 -39.89
CA SER A 598 44.09 -0.60 -38.60
C SER A 598 44.98 0.59 -38.18
N VAL A 599 44.59 1.34 -37.14
CA VAL A 599 45.32 2.54 -36.70
C VAL A 599 46.23 2.20 -35.53
N THR A 600 47.53 2.49 -35.66
CA THR A 600 48.51 2.23 -34.59
C THR A 600 48.65 3.46 -33.68
N VAL A 601 48.11 3.39 -32.46
CA VAL A 601 48.29 4.44 -31.43
C VAL A 601 49.20 3.90 -30.34
N ASN A 602 50.30 4.60 -30.04
CA ASN A 602 51.31 4.21 -29.05
C ASN A 602 51.80 2.74 -29.20
N GLY A 603 52.05 2.31 -30.45
CA GLY A 603 52.56 0.97 -30.75
C GLY A 603 51.52 -0.17 -30.65
N LYS A 604 50.24 0.13 -30.40
CA LYS A 604 49.15 -0.86 -30.40
C LYS A 604 48.19 -0.61 -31.55
N VAL A 605 47.95 -1.66 -32.33
CA VAL A 605 47.07 -1.65 -33.50
C VAL A 605 45.60 -1.72 -33.07
N ILE A 606 44.79 -0.77 -33.52
CA ILE A 606 43.34 -0.72 -33.34
C ILE A 606 42.69 -1.09 -34.67
N ASN A 607 42.14 -2.31 -34.78
CA ASN A 607 41.38 -2.73 -35.95
C ASN A 607 39.96 -2.13 -35.90
N PHE A 608 39.61 -1.33 -36.89
CA PHE A 608 38.23 -0.90 -37.13
C PHE A 608 37.59 -1.87 -38.14
N ASP A 609 36.89 -2.89 -37.64
CA ASP A 609 35.97 -3.66 -38.50
C ASP A 609 34.82 -2.75 -38.93
N ALA A 610 34.46 -2.82 -40.21
CA ALA A 610 33.63 -1.82 -40.90
C ALA A 610 32.13 -1.80 -40.47
N THR A 611 31.76 -2.57 -39.44
CA THR A 611 30.47 -2.47 -38.77
C THR A 611 30.64 -1.69 -37.47
N SER A 612 30.15 -0.45 -37.42
CA SER A 612 30.18 0.36 -36.20
C SER A 612 29.57 -0.41 -35.03
N GLN A 613 30.32 -0.56 -33.94
CA GLN A 613 29.97 -1.47 -32.84
C GLN A 613 28.61 -1.18 -32.19
N TYR A 614 28.14 0.07 -32.29
CA TYR A 614 26.84 0.53 -31.86
C TYR A 614 26.08 1.15 -33.05
N ALA A 615 24.79 0.84 -33.20
CA ALA A 615 23.96 1.41 -34.25
C ALA A 615 23.86 2.93 -34.14
N ALA A 616 23.91 3.48 -32.92
CA ALA A 616 23.92 4.93 -32.71
C ALA A 616 25.15 5.66 -33.32
N CYS A 617 26.24 4.96 -33.63
CA CYS A 617 27.40 5.58 -34.29
C CYS A 617 27.08 6.05 -35.73
N SER A 618 26.09 5.44 -36.41
CA SER A 618 25.68 5.85 -37.76
C SER A 618 24.65 6.98 -37.76
N ILE A 619 24.14 7.38 -36.59
CA ILE A 619 23.16 8.45 -36.45
C ILE A 619 23.88 9.81 -36.47
N SER A 620 23.46 10.67 -37.40
CA SER A 620 23.96 12.04 -37.52
C SER A 620 22.81 13.03 -37.65
N TYR A 621 22.96 14.18 -37.00
CA TYR A 621 22.00 15.29 -37.00
C TYR A 621 22.58 16.42 -37.85
N GLN A 622 22.27 16.40 -39.15
CA GLN A 622 22.84 17.31 -40.18
C GLN A 622 24.38 17.43 -40.13
N GLY A 623 25.08 16.34 -39.78
CA GLY A 623 26.54 16.32 -39.66
C GLY A 623 27.07 16.38 -38.22
N LEU A 624 26.26 16.70 -37.21
CA LEU A 624 26.65 16.49 -35.80
C LEU A 624 26.56 15.00 -35.45
N SER A 625 27.63 14.44 -34.89
CA SER A 625 27.65 13.05 -34.41
C SER A 625 27.17 12.94 -32.96
N VAL A 626 26.82 11.73 -32.52
CA VAL A 626 26.50 11.47 -31.11
C VAL A 626 27.70 11.78 -30.18
N LEU A 627 28.94 11.62 -30.66
CA LEU A 627 30.15 12.02 -29.92
C LEU A 627 30.26 13.53 -29.76
N ASP A 628 29.89 14.31 -30.78
CA ASP A 628 29.85 15.79 -30.69
C ASP A 628 28.80 16.24 -29.67
N LEU A 629 27.61 15.62 -29.69
CA LEU A 629 26.53 15.91 -28.73
C LEU A 629 26.88 15.51 -27.29
N ALA A 630 27.68 14.45 -27.11
CA ALA A 630 28.25 14.08 -25.81
C ALA A 630 29.26 15.12 -25.32
N LEU A 631 30.15 15.59 -26.19
CA LEU A 631 31.12 16.65 -25.87
C LEU A 631 30.44 17.99 -25.54
N VAL A 632 29.32 18.30 -26.17
CA VAL A 632 28.48 19.47 -25.84
C VAL A 632 27.76 19.27 -24.50
N ALA A 633 27.17 18.10 -24.24
CA ALA A 633 26.51 17.80 -22.97
C ALA A 633 27.48 17.81 -21.77
N ASP A 634 28.74 17.38 -21.95
CA ASP A 634 29.76 17.52 -20.91
C ASP A 634 30.13 19.00 -20.66
N ALA A 635 30.21 19.82 -21.72
CA ALA A 635 30.56 21.23 -21.58
C ALA A 635 29.51 22.02 -20.76
N ALA A 636 28.25 21.59 -20.76
CA ALA A 636 27.18 22.20 -19.96
C ALA A 636 27.46 22.17 -18.44
N TYR A 637 28.31 21.26 -17.96
CA TYR A 637 28.74 21.19 -16.55
C TYR A 637 29.67 22.32 -16.11
N GLY A 638 30.19 23.14 -17.03
CA GLY A 638 30.93 24.35 -16.67
C GLY A 638 30.06 25.28 -15.81
N LEU A 639 30.56 25.65 -14.63
CA LEU A 639 29.84 26.50 -13.67
C LEU A 639 29.63 27.92 -14.21
N THR A 640 30.59 28.45 -14.96
CA THR A 640 30.54 29.80 -15.56
C THR A 640 30.59 29.73 -17.08
N THR A 641 30.06 30.76 -17.75
CA THR A 641 30.05 30.88 -19.21
C THR A 641 31.46 30.77 -19.80
N ASP A 642 32.49 31.28 -19.12
CA ASP A 642 33.88 31.17 -19.55
C ASP A 642 34.41 29.73 -19.46
N THR A 643 34.03 28.96 -18.43
CA THR A 643 34.41 27.54 -18.35
C THR A 643 33.73 26.71 -19.44
N GLN A 644 32.46 26.98 -19.73
CA GLN A 644 31.73 26.33 -20.84
C GLN A 644 32.36 26.68 -22.19
N ARG A 645 32.63 27.98 -22.44
CA ARG A 645 33.29 28.47 -23.66
C ARG A 645 34.70 27.90 -23.84
N SER A 646 35.48 27.80 -22.75
CA SER A 646 36.82 27.19 -22.75
C SER A 646 36.76 25.69 -23.06
N ALA A 647 35.79 24.97 -22.48
CA ALA A 647 35.56 23.56 -22.78
C ALA A 647 35.18 23.33 -24.25
N LEU A 648 34.25 24.12 -24.80
CA LEU A 648 33.87 24.05 -26.22
C LEU A 648 35.06 24.39 -27.14
N GLY A 649 35.81 25.46 -26.83
CA GLY A 649 36.99 25.85 -27.60
C GLY A 649 38.07 24.77 -27.64
N ASN A 650 38.30 24.07 -26.51
CA ASN A 650 39.21 22.93 -26.45
C ASN A 650 38.73 21.72 -27.28
N ARG A 651 37.44 21.63 -27.62
CA ARG A 651 36.82 20.48 -28.29
C ARG A 651 36.53 20.71 -29.77
N PHE A 652 36.36 21.97 -30.20
CA PHE A 652 35.94 22.29 -31.57
C PHE A 652 36.90 23.22 -32.34
N ASN A 653 37.73 24.03 -31.67
CA ASN A 653 38.66 24.91 -32.39
C ASN A 653 39.72 24.10 -33.14
N GLY A 654 39.97 24.46 -34.41
CA GLY A 654 40.86 23.72 -35.32
C GLY A 654 40.21 22.51 -35.99
N THR A 655 38.96 22.18 -35.66
CA THR A 655 38.17 21.17 -36.37
C THR A 655 37.30 21.81 -37.46
N GLN A 656 36.60 21.01 -38.26
CA GLN A 656 35.59 21.46 -39.23
C GLN A 656 34.36 22.17 -38.61
N LEU A 657 34.30 22.31 -37.29
CA LEU A 657 33.23 22.97 -36.53
C LEU A 657 33.79 24.11 -35.65
N ASP A 658 34.91 24.72 -36.05
CA ASP A 658 35.58 25.79 -35.31
C ASP A 658 34.80 27.13 -35.28
N ASP A 659 33.86 27.31 -36.20
CA ASP A 659 33.01 28.50 -36.37
C ASP A 659 31.80 28.58 -35.40
N TRP A 660 31.77 27.70 -34.40
CA TRP A 660 30.70 27.62 -33.40
C TRP A 660 30.46 28.93 -32.66
N LYS A 661 29.18 29.21 -32.37
CA LYS A 661 28.72 30.44 -31.70
C LYS A 661 27.97 30.10 -30.43
N TYR A 662 28.39 30.71 -29.32
CA TYR A 662 27.66 30.66 -28.06
C TYR A 662 26.52 31.68 -28.10
N VAL A 663 25.27 31.22 -28.13
CA VAL A 663 24.10 32.08 -28.41
C VAL A 663 23.47 32.61 -27.11
N ALA A 664 23.12 31.70 -26.20
CA ALA A 664 22.36 32.02 -24.99
C ALA A 664 22.72 31.08 -23.84
N ARG A 665 22.37 31.50 -22.62
CA ARG A 665 22.47 30.71 -21.39
C ARG A 665 21.36 31.14 -20.43
N ASN A 666 20.95 30.22 -19.55
CA ASN A 666 20.15 30.54 -18.38
C ASN A 666 20.82 31.64 -17.50
N ASN A 667 20.00 32.42 -16.80
CA ASN A 667 20.45 33.35 -15.78
C ASN A 667 20.77 32.60 -14.48
N GLU A 668 22.05 32.56 -14.09
CA GLU A 668 22.55 31.90 -12.87
C GLU A 668 21.85 32.35 -11.57
N SER A 669 21.25 33.54 -11.56
CA SER A 669 20.65 34.15 -10.37
C SER A 669 19.14 33.89 -10.20
N THR A 670 18.45 33.46 -11.26
CA THR A 670 16.99 33.27 -11.26
C THR A 670 16.55 31.87 -11.70
N ASP A 671 17.31 31.24 -12.61
CA ASP A 671 16.85 30.06 -13.32
C ASP A 671 17.42 28.79 -12.67
N GLY A 672 16.56 27.97 -12.05
CA GLY A 672 17.00 26.80 -11.28
C GLY A 672 17.71 25.71 -12.12
N GLN A 673 17.36 25.57 -13.40
CA GLN A 673 18.02 24.63 -14.32
C GLN A 673 19.09 25.33 -15.16
N THR A 674 20.34 24.85 -15.09
CA THR A 674 21.42 25.35 -15.98
C THR A 674 21.31 24.76 -17.38
N TRP A 675 21.39 25.61 -18.40
CA TRP A 675 21.41 25.24 -19.82
C TRP A 675 22.13 26.29 -20.67
N MET A 676 22.60 25.90 -21.86
CA MET A 676 23.22 26.77 -22.85
C MET A 676 22.75 26.45 -24.27
N GLU A 677 22.72 27.45 -25.15
CA GLU A 677 22.46 27.31 -26.58
C GLU A 677 23.75 27.58 -27.38
N ILE A 678 24.09 26.64 -28.26
CA ILE A 678 25.22 26.74 -29.19
C ILE A 678 24.67 26.61 -30.61
N TYR A 679 25.17 27.42 -31.53
CA TYR A 679 24.89 27.32 -32.96
C TYR A 679 26.17 26.96 -33.71
N PHE A 680 26.09 25.99 -34.62
CA PHE A 680 27.17 25.54 -35.51
C PHE A 680 26.84 25.97 -36.94
N PRO A 681 27.37 27.11 -37.44
CA PRO A 681 27.03 27.61 -38.77
C PRO A 681 27.48 26.68 -39.90
N ALA A 682 28.64 26.05 -39.80
CA ALA A 682 29.16 25.09 -40.79
C ALA A 682 28.21 23.92 -41.12
N VAL A 683 27.30 23.56 -40.21
CA VAL A 683 26.27 22.52 -40.38
C VAL A 683 24.84 23.06 -40.26
N ASN A 684 24.67 24.37 -40.08
CA ASN A 684 23.39 25.03 -39.83
C ASN A 684 22.53 24.33 -38.74
N MET A 685 23.13 24.03 -37.58
CA MET A 685 22.46 23.35 -36.46
C MET A 685 22.57 24.12 -35.14
N THR A 686 21.45 24.24 -34.44
CA THR A 686 21.40 24.69 -33.05
C THR A 686 21.35 23.50 -32.10
N VAL A 687 22.13 23.56 -31.02
CA VAL A 687 22.13 22.58 -29.93
C VAL A 687 21.81 23.28 -28.61
N ILE A 688 20.74 22.84 -27.94
CA ILE A 688 20.46 23.22 -26.55
C ILE A 688 21.04 22.12 -25.65
N ALA A 689 21.98 22.50 -24.79
CA ALA A 689 22.65 21.60 -23.85
C ALA A 689 22.15 21.85 -22.43
N VAL A 690 21.52 20.84 -21.82
CA VAL A 690 20.97 20.90 -20.46
C VAL A 690 21.95 20.24 -19.48
N ARG A 691 22.35 20.96 -18.44
CA ARG A 691 23.25 20.46 -17.40
C ARG A 691 22.56 19.40 -16.54
N GLY A 692 23.28 18.35 -16.17
CA GLY A 692 22.84 17.48 -15.07
C GLY A 692 23.19 18.08 -13.71
N THR A 693 22.90 17.31 -12.67
CA THR A 693 23.22 17.62 -11.28
C THR A 693 24.70 17.95 -11.04
N ALA A 694 25.01 19.10 -10.44
CA ALA A 694 26.35 19.47 -9.99
C ALA A 694 26.49 19.54 -8.45
N SER A 695 25.40 19.51 -7.68
CA SER A 695 25.40 19.65 -6.21
C SER A 695 24.39 18.74 -5.48
N THR A 696 24.56 18.55 -4.16
CA THR A 696 23.61 17.84 -3.27
C THR A 696 22.17 18.36 -3.37
N THR A 697 22.03 19.68 -3.46
CA THR A 697 20.75 20.38 -3.51
C THR A 697 20.06 20.20 -4.85
N GLU A 698 20.81 20.30 -5.94
CA GLU A 698 20.30 19.94 -7.27
C GLU A 698 19.86 18.47 -7.29
N ALA A 699 20.65 17.52 -6.75
CA ALA A 699 20.30 16.09 -6.77
C ALA A 699 18.93 15.78 -6.16
N LEU A 700 18.55 16.53 -5.12
CA LEU A 700 17.26 16.43 -4.44
C LEU A 700 16.12 17.07 -5.25
N GLU A 701 16.39 18.22 -5.87
CA GLU A 701 15.47 18.86 -6.83
C GLU A 701 15.28 18.01 -8.08
N ASP A 702 16.29 17.22 -8.44
CA ASP A 702 16.32 16.43 -9.66
C ASP A 702 15.57 15.12 -9.50
N MET A 703 15.73 14.44 -8.37
CA MET A 703 15.00 13.20 -8.08
C MET A 703 13.50 13.40 -7.87
N HIS A 704 13.01 14.60 -7.53
CA HIS A 704 11.60 14.75 -7.12
C HIS A 704 10.60 14.33 -8.20
N PHE A 705 10.89 14.55 -9.50
CA PHE A 705 10.00 14.12 -10.58
C PHE A 705 9.90 12.60 -10.71
N TRP A 706 10.98 11.87 -10.40
CA TRP A 706 11.07 10.41 -10.48
C TRP A 706 10.94 9.70 -9.12
N PHE A 707 10.69 10.44 -8.06
CA PHE A 707 10.66 9.90 -6.71
C PHE A 707 9.52 8.88 -6.51
N GLY A 708 8.33 9.18 -7.03
CA GLY A 708 7.18 8.27 -6.97
C GLY A 708 7.44 6.93 -7.68
N ILE A 709 8.01 6.96 -8.89
CA ILE A 709 8.37 5.73 -9.61
C ILE A 709 9.56 5.02 -8.95
N SER A 710 10.52 5.74 -8.36
CA SER A 710 11.62 5.16 -7.58
C SER A 710 11.12 4.33 -6.39
N ILE A 711 10.15 4.85 -5.62
CA ILE A 711 9.51 4.07 -4.54
C ILE A 711 8.78 2.84 -5.11
N MET A 712 8.01 3.00 -6.19
CA MET A 712 7.30 1.87 -6.80
C MET A 712 8.25 0.81 -7.35
N GLN A 713 9.40 1.18 -7.92
CA GLN A 713 10.44 0.26 -8.36
C GLN A 713 11.16 -0.44 -7.20
N ALA A 714 11.40 0.26 -6.08
CA ALA A 714 11.90 -0.36 -4.85
C ALA A 714 10.91 -1.38 -4.26
N ALA A 715 9.61 -1.06 -4.25
CA ALA A 715 8.56 -2.01 -3.88
C ALA A 715 8.46 -3.20 -4.86
N ASN A 716 8.75 -2.95 -6.15
CA ASN A 716 8.73 -3.96 -7.22
C ASN A 716 9.76 -5.08 -7.04
N ILE A 717 10.78 -4.90 -6.18
CA ILE A 717 11.76 -5.93 -5.80
C ILE A 717 11.09 -7.04 -4.99
N PHE A 718 10.18 -6.70 -4.09
CA PHE A 718 9.51 -7.67 -3.21
C PHE A 718 8.29 -8.31 -3.88
N VAL A 719 7.53 -7.53 -4.64
CA VAL A 719 6.34 -7.99 -5.37
C VAL A 719 6.25 -7.22 -6.69
N PRO A 720 6.13 -7.87 -7.87
CA PRO A 720 6.29 -7.22 -9.17
C PRO A 720 5.08 -6.36 -9.62
N PHE A 721 4.69 -5.37 -8.82
CA PHE A 721 3.53 -4.50 -9.04
C PHE A 721 3.52 -3.81 -10.41
N LEU A 722 4.66 -3.33 -10.89
CA LEU A 722 4.77 -2.62 -12.18
C LEU A 722 4.55 -3.55 -13.39
N LYS A 723 4.63 -4.87 -13.19
CA LYS A 723 4.25 -5.89 -14.18
C LYS A 723 2.79 -6.35 -14.04
N GLN A 724 2.19 -6.18 -12.86
CA GLN A 724 0.80 -6.60 -12.56
C GLN A 724 -0.23 -5.50 -12.85
N LEU A 725 0.15 -4.23 -12.66
CA LEU A 725 -0.75 -3.09 -12.88
C LEU A 725 -0.65 -2.59 -14.33
N PRO A 726 -1.79 -2.24 -14.97
CA PRO A 726 -1.78 -1.63 -16.30
C PRO A 726 -0.97 -0.32 -16.29
N ARG A 727 -0.02 -0.17 -17.22
CA ARG A 727 0.88 0.99 -17.25
C ARG A 727 0.14 2.33 -17.32
N ALA A 728 -0.98 2.41 -18.05
CA ALA A 728 -1.81 3.62 -18.11
C ALA A 728 -2.38 4.02 -16.73
N PHE A 729 -2.68 3.05 -15.87
CA PHE A 729 -3.11 3.30 -14.49
C PHE A 729 -1.97 3.84 -13.64
N VAL A 730 -0.79 3.23 -13.72
CA VAL A 730 0.42 3.70 -13.01
C VAL A 730 0.81 5.13 -13.44
N VAL A 731 0.77 5.41 -14.75
CA VAL A 731 1.00 6.75 -15.31
C VAL A 731 -0.02 7.77 -14.76
N ARG A 732 -1.31 7.41 -14.69
CA ARG A 732 -2.35 8.29 -14.14
C ARG A 732 -2.15 8.54 -12.65
N MET A 733 -1.76 7.51 -11.89
CA MET A 733 -1.45 7.61 -10.46
C MET A 733 -0.25 8.53 -10.19
N LEU A 734 0.86 8.33 -10.92
CA LEU A 734 2.09 9.14 -10.78
C LEU A 734 2.00 10.54 -11.39
N SER A 735 0.95 10.84 -12.16
CA SER A 735 0.75 12.18 -12.76
C SER A 735 0.53 13.29 -11.73
N MET A 736 0.09 12.95 -10.50
CA MET A 736 -0.16 13.89 -9.40
C MET A 736 -1.06 15.10 -9.73
N ARG A 737 -1.87 15.01 -10.80
CA ARG A 737 -2.78 16.08 -11.30
C ARG A 737 -3.78 16.63 -10.28
N LEU A 738 -3.98 15.95 -9.14
CA LEU A 738 -4.83 16.41 -8.04
C LEU A 738 -4.25 17.60 -7.27
N ILE A 739 -2.92 17.81 -7.32
CA ILE A 739 -2.22 18.87 -6.56
C ILE A 739 -1.40 19.81 -7.46
N SER A 740 -1.43 19.63 -8.78
CA SER A 740 -0.63 20.43 -9.72
C SER A 740 -0.96 21.93 -9.72
N SER A 741 -2.11 22.34 -9.20
CA SER A 741 -2.49 23.75 -9.00
C SER A 741 -1.93 24.38 -7.71
N VAL A 742 -1.40 23.57 -6.79
CA VAL A 742 -0.86 24.02 -5.48
C VAL A 742 0.67 23.86 -5.44
N MET A 743 1.23 22.97 -6.26
CA MET A 743 2.67 22.79 -6.41
C MET A 743 3.35 23.99 -7.10
N PRO A 744 4.64 24.25 -6.83
CA PRO A 744 5.44 25.23 -7.58
C PRO A 744 5.52 24.92 -9.08
N SER A 745 5.85 25.95 -9.87
CA SER A 745 6.21 25.76 -11.28
C SER A 745 7.39 24.79 -11.40
N PRO A 746 7.35 23.80 -12.32
CA PRO A 746 8.47 22.89 -12.53
C PRO A 746 9.76 23.62 -12.96
N VAL A 747 10.90 23.26 -12.36
CA VAL A 747 12.22 23.90 -12.62
C VAL A 747 12.65 23.85 -14.11
N TYR A 748 12.07 22.95 -14.92
CA TYR A 748 12.34 22.86 -16.35
C TYR A 748 11.55 23.87 -17.23
N THR A 749 10.62 24.67 -16.68
CA THR A 749 9.71 25.50 -17.50
C THR A 749 10.44 26.51 -18.36
N ASP A 750 11.50 27.12 -17.85
CA ASP A 750 12.18 28.21 -18.55
C ASP A 750 13.00 27.65 -19.73
N VAL A 751 13.60 26.47 -19.54
CA VAL A 751 14.29 25.71 -20.59
C VAL A 751 13.30 25.22 -21.65
N LEU A 752 12.11 24.79 -21.23
CA LEU A 752 11.05 24.36 -22.14
C LEU A 752 10.54 25.53 -22.98
N ASN A 753 10.31 26.70 -22.38
CA ASN A 753 9.91 27.91 -23.08
C ASN A 753 10.99 28.35 -24.09
N HIS A 754 12.26 28.43 -23.66
CA HIS A 754 13.39 28.75 -24.55
C HIS A 754 13.54 27.75 -25.70
N ALA A 755 13.29 26.46 -25.45
CA ALA A 755 13.30 25.44 -26.48
C ALA A 755 12.12 25.56 -27.47
N VAL A 756 10.93 25.98 -27.01
CA VAL A 756 9.78 26.29 -27.89
C VAL A 756 10.09 27.51 -28.77
N ASP A 757 10.59 28.60 -28.20
CA ASP A 757 10.95 29.81 -28.94
C ASP A 757 12.08 29.54 -29.94
N THR A 758 13.08 28.75 -29.54
CA THR A 758 14.16 28.32 -30.42
C THR A 758 13.66 27.40 -31.53
N ARG A 759 12.76 26.46 -31.24
CA ARG A 759 12.12 25.59 -32.25
C ARG A 759 11.32 26.41 -33.27
N ALA A 760 10.62 27.45 -32.83
CA ALA A 760 9.91 28.38 -33.71
C ALA A 760 10.89 29.20 -34.60
N ARG A 761 12.07 29.55 -34.07
CA ARG A 761 13.12 30.30 -34.79
C ARG A 761 13.91 29.48 -35.82
N VAL A 762 14.29 28.23 -35.50
CA VAL A 762 15.21 27.43 -36.34
C VAL A 762 14.57 26.22 -37.02
N GLY A 763 13.31 25.90 -36.71
CA GLY A 763 12.59 24.77 -37.30
C GLY A 763 13.26 23.43 -36.96
N GLU A 764 13.43 22.57 -37.97
CA GLU A 764 13.97 21.21 -37.78
C GLU A 764 15.45 21.18 -37.35
N ASN A 765 16.18 22.29 -37.51
CA ASN A 765 17.61 22.41 -37.25
C ASN A 765 17.95 22.60 -35.75
N LEU A 766 17.25 21.86 -34.88
CA LEU A 766 17.42 21.89 -33.43
C LEU A 766 17.62 20.49 -32.88
N VAL A 767 18.65 20.31 -32.06
CA VAL A 767 18.84 19.13 -31.22
C VAL A 767 18.96 19.55 -29.76
N ILE A 768 18.38 18.74 -28.86
CA ILE A 768 18.49 18.94 -27.42
C ILE A 768 19.35 17.80 -26.84
N THR A 769 20.35 18.14 -26.05
CA THR A 769 21.30 17.17 -25.47
C THR A 769 21.48 17.41 -23.98
N GLY A 770 21.82 16.37 -23.23
CA GLY A 770 22.11 16.50 -21.81
C GLY A 770 22.53 15.19 -21.17
N HIS A 771 23.04 15.27 -19.94
CA HIS A 771 23.55 14.13 -19.20
C HIS A 771 22.94 14.00 -17.81
N SER A 772 22.78 12.76 -17.32
CA SER A 772 22.10 12.46 -16.05
C SER A 772 20.69 13.08 -16.05
N LEU A 773 20.28 13.83 -15.01
CA LEU A 773 19.06 14.65 -15.05
C LEU A 773 18.91 15.40 -16.39
N GLY A 774 19.95 16.14 -16.80
CA GLY A 774 19.91 16.98 -18.01
C GLY A 774 19.56 16.16 -19.25
N GLY A 775 19.92 14.88 -19.30
CA GLY A 775 19.53 13.95 -20.35
C GLY A 775 18.03 13.62 -20.33
N ALA A 776 17.44 13.41 -19.16
CA ALA A 776 16.00 13.19 -19.04
C ALA A 776 15.17 14.46 -19.26
N ILE A 777 15.67 15.64 -18.85
CA ILE A 777 15.06 16.92 -19.21
C ILE A 777 15.16 17.14 -20.72
N ALA A 778 16.32 16.89 -21.34
CA ALA A 778 16.49 16.97 -22.79
C ALA A 778 15.51 16.03 -23.53
N ALA A 779 15.39 14.78 -23.09
CA ALA A 779 14.43 13.81 -23.63
C ALA A 779 12.96 14.26 -23.46
N MET A 780 12.62 14.81 -22.30
CA MET A 780 11.28 15.31 -22.00
C MET A 780 10.92 16.53 -22.88
N ILE A 781 11.82 17.51 -22.98
CA ILE A 781 11.62 18.70 -23.84
C ILE A 781 11.60 18.27 -25.30
N GLY A 782 12.45 17.32 -25.73
CA GLY A 782 12.44 16.77 -27.09
C GLY A 782 11.11 16.14 -27.46
N ALA A 783 10.59 15.24 -26.60
CA ALA A 783 9.26 14.66 -26.78
C ALA A 783 8.15 15.74 -26.78
N LYS A 784 8.21 16.72 -25.87
CA LYS A 784 7.18 17.75 -25.72
C LYS A 784 7.15 18.76 -26.88
N THR A 785 8.32 19.14 -27.40
CA THR A 785 8.49 20.10 -28.51
C THR A 785 8.56 19.44 -29.88
N LYS A 786 8.54 18.10 -29.95
CA LYS A 786 8.73 17.30 -31.17
C LYS A 786 10.05 17.63 -31.87
N THR A 787 11.11 17.63 -31.07
CA THR A 787 12.48 17.97 -31.43
C THR A 787 13.39 16.80 -31.08
N SER A 788 14.32 16.45 -31.96
CA SER A 788 15.29 15.37 -31.72
C SER A 788 16.10 15.62 -30.45
N ALA A 789 16.09 14.66 -29.52
CA ALA A 789 16.83 14.74 -28.26
C ALA A 789 17.75 13.54 -28.04
N VAL A 790 18.96 13.81 -27.52
CA VAL A 790 19.96 12.80 -27.16
C VAL A 790 20.25 12.87 -25.67
N SER A 791 19.79 11.85 -24.94
CA SER A 791 19.98 11.69 -23.50
C SER A 791 21.18 10.80 -23.22
N PHE A 792 22.14 11.29 -22.44
CA PHE A 792 23.25 10.48 -21.93
C PHE A 792 23.00 10.11 -20.47
N SER A 793 22.78 8.83 -20.19
CA SER A 793 22.51 8.33 -18.82
C SER A 793 21.33 8.99 -18.09
N GLY A 794 20.33 9.53 -18.79
CA GLY A 794 19.13 10.06 -18.16
C GLY A 794 18.17 8.96 -17.64
N PRO A 795 17.43 9.21 -16.55
CA PRO A 795 16.32 8.34 -16.14
C PRO A 795 15.21 8.27 -17.21
N GLY A 796 14.39 7.23 -17.13
CA GLY A 796 13.28 6.99 -18.05
C GLY A 796 12.12 7.96 -17.90
N LEU A 797 11.18 7.91 -18.83
CA LEU A 797 10.01 8.79 -18.88
C LEU A 797 8.68 8.03 -18.99
N LEU A 798 8.71 6.70 -19.10
CA LEU A 798 7.57 5.92 -19.58
C LEU A 798 6.45 5.71 -18.55
N TYR A 799 6.74 5.76 -17.25
CA TYR A 799 5.75 5.87 -16.18
C TYR A 799 5.48 7.35 -15.81
N SER A 800 6.44 8.24 -16.03
CA SER A 800 6.32 9.68 -15.75
C SER A 800 5.60 10.51 -16.83
N LEU A 801 5.19 9.89 -17.96
CA LEU A 801 4.50 10.54 -19.09
C LEU A 801 3.39 11.53 -18.66
N GLY A 802 2.53 11.10 -17.75
CA GLY A 802 1.36 11.87 -17.29
C GLY A 802 1.69 13.09 -16.43
N ARG A 803 2.91 13.14 -15.88
CA ARG A 803 3.48 14.22 -15.06
C ARG A 803 4.10 15.34 -15.92
N PHE A 804 4.69 14.98 -17.06
CA PHE A 804 5.25 15.95 -18.02
C PHE A 804 4.25 16.36 -19.13
N ASP A 805 3.11 15.67 -19.20
CA ASP A 805 2.07 15.80 -20.24
C ASP A 805 2.61 15.53 -21.65
N ILE A 806 3.29 14.38 -21.78
CA ILE A 806 3.89 13.87 -23.03
C ILE A 806 3.33 12.47 -23.34
N THR A 807 3.31 12.06 -24.61
CA THR A 807 2.86 10.71 -24.98
C THR A 807 4.01 9.73 -25.15
N SER A 808 3.72 8.43 -25.04
CA SER A 808 4.68 7.37 -25.35
C SER A 808 5.11 7.36 -26.82
N ARG A 809 4.30 7.94 -27.72
CA ARG A 809 4.61 8.12 -29.14
C ARG A 809 5.70 9.17 -29.32
N ASP A 810 5.54 10.34 -28.70
CA ASP A 810 6.52 11.43 -28.85
C ASP A 810 7.89 11.02 -28.26
N VAL A 811 7.91 10.31 -27.12
CA VAL A 811 9.16 9.74 -26.57
C VAL A 811 9.76 8.71 -27.54
N ARG A 812 8.94 7.88 -28.18
CA ARG A 812 9.42 6.88 -29.17
C ARG A 812 10.04 7.55 -30.40
N ASP A 813 9.42 8.60 -30.91
CA ASP A 813 9.71 9.17 -32.21
C ASP A 813 10.81 10.25 -32.18
N TYR A 814 11.07 10.88 -31.02
CA TYR A 814 12.02 12.00 -30.89
C TYR A 814 13.20 11.78 -29.94
N VAL A 815 13.27 10.68 -29.17
CA VAL A 815 14.32 10.48 -28.15
C VAL A 815 15.27 9.33 -28.50
N LEU A 816 16.57 9.63 -28.47
CA LEU A 816 17.68 8.67 -28.37
C LEU A 816 18.24 8.72 -26.94
N THR A 817 18.41 7.56 -26.30
CA THR A 817 19.08 7.45 -24.99
C THR A 817 20.30 6.54 -25.08
N MET A 818 21.45 7.06 -24.69
CA MET A 818 22.71 6.34 -24.53
C MET A 818 22.81 5.85 -23.08
N LYS A 819 22.91 4.53 -22.89
CA LYS A 819 22.89 3.88 -21.57
C LYS A 819 24.14 3.01 -21.39
N PRO A 820 25.06 3.32 -20.46
CA PRO A 820 26.15 2.42 -20.10
C PRO A 820 25.60 1.20 -19.37
N LYS A 821 26.15 0.02 -19.66
CA LYS A 821 26.03 -1.15 -18.78
C LYS A 821 26.46 -0.76 -17.35
N LYS A 822 25.88 -1.43 -16.35
CA LYS A 822 26.13 -1.22 -14.91
C LYS A 822 25.76 0.18 -14.36
N ASP A 823 25.38 1.17 -15.18
CA ASP A 823 24.74 2.40 -14.71
C ASP A 823 23.35 2.10 -14.10
N ILE A 824 23.03 2.80 -13.02
CA ILE A 824 21.77 2.68 -12.26
C ILE A 824 20.80 3.83 -12.55
N VAL A 825 21.26 5.00 -13.02
CA VAL A 825 20.37 6.15 -13.22
C VAL A 825 19.35 5.92 -14.35
N PRO A 826 19.73 5.35 -15.51
CA PRO A 826 18.77 4.94 -16.56
C PRO A 826 17.88 3.73 -16.19
N ARG A 827 18.04 3.17 -14.98
CA ARG A 827 17.14 2.12 -14.45
C ARG A 827 15.98 2.71 -13.64
N VAL A 828 16.04 3.99 -13.28
CA VAL A 828 14.93 4.74 -12.68
C VAL A 828 13.91 5.05 -13.76
N ASP A 829 12.64 4.74 -13.50
CA ASP A 829 11.58 4.64 -14.51
C ASP A 829 11.96 3.60 -15.61
N GLN A 830 11.23 3.57 -16.72
CA GLN A 830 11.51 2.77 -17.90
C GLN A 830 11.89 3.70 -19.05
N LEU A 831 12.96 3.34 -19.77
CA LEU A 831 13.40 4.05 -20.97
C LEU A 831 12.42 3.83 -22.12
N GLY A 832 12.27 4.85 -22.97
CA GLY A 832 11.58 4.79 -24.26
C GLY A 832 12.44 5.46 -25.33
N GLY A 833 11.91 5.53 -26.56
CA GLY A 833 12.74 5.98 -27.68
C GLY A 833 13.65 4.88 -28.20
N LEU A 834 14.64 5.28 -28.98
CA LEU A 834 15.77 4.44 -29.32
C LEU A 834 16.72 4.38 -28.11
N VAL A 835 17.00 3.18 -27.59
CA VAL A 835 17.92 3.00 -26.48
C VAL A 835 19.16 2.27 -26.99
N GLN A 836 20.29 2.96 -27.01
CA GLN A 836 21.59 2.34 -27.29
C GLN A 836 22.26 1.99 -25.96
N GLU A 837 22.38 0.70 -25.69
CA GLU A 837 23.26 0.22 -24.62
C GLU A 837 24.71 0.24 -25.09
N ILE A 838 25.61 0.77 -24.26
CA ILE A 838 27.06 0.83 -24.49
C ILE A 838 27.79 0.13 -23.35
N ARG A 839 29.00 -0.39 -23.57
CA ARG A 839 29.77 -1.08 -22.52
C ARG A 839 30.27 -0.09 -21.47
N CYS A 840 30.60 -0.63 -20.30
CA CYS A 840 31.31 0.08 -19.25
C CYS A 840 32.39 -0.82 -18.66
N LYS A 841 33.66 -0.41 -18.78
CA LYS A 841 34.81 -1.12 -18.19
C LYS A 841 35.06 -0.81 -16.70
N LYS A 842 34.32 0.14 -16.10
CA LYS A 842 34.49 0.54 -14.69
C LYS A 842 33.66 -0.38 -13.78
N ALA A 843 34.23 -0.79 -12.65
CA ALA A 843 33.55 -1.68 -11.70
C ALA A 843 32.42 -1.00 -10.91
N SER A 844 32.51 0.32 -10.67
CA SER A 844 31.49 1.04 -9.87
C SER A 844 30.35 1.58 -10.75
N PRO A 845 29.07 1.43 -10.34
CA PRO A 845 27.92 1.98 -11.07
C PRO A 845 28.01 3.49 -11.32
N MET A 846 28.50 4.26 -10.33
CA MET A 846 28.74 5.70 -10.48
C MET A 846 29.95 6.01 -11.38
N GLY A 847 30.92 5.09 -11.46
CA GLY A 847 31.97 5.15 -12.47
C GLY A 847 31.37 5.06 -13.88
N CYS A 848 30.46 4.12 -14.11
CA CYS A 848 29.74 3.96 -15.38
C CYS A 848 28.84 5.16 -15.70
N HIS A 849 28.17 5.73 -14.69
CA HIS A 849 27.35 6.93 -14.83
C HIS A 849 28.13 8.20 -15.22
N SER A 850 29.45 8.25 -15.03
CA SER A 850 30.24 9.44 -15.40
C SER A 850 30.26 9.67 -16.91
N MET A 851 30.09 10.92 -17.32
CA MET A 851 30.19 11.37 -18.72
C MET A 851 31.52 10.98 -19.39
N SER A 852 32.61 10.87 -18.62
CA SER A 852 33.89 10.33 -19.12
C SER A 852 33.77 8.92 -19.71
N THR A 853 32.86 8.09 -19.19
CA THR A 853 32.60 6.74 -19.72
C THR A 853 31.98 6.82 -21.10
N HIS A 854 30.92 7.63 -21.28
CA HIS A 854 30.28 7.85 -22.57
C HIS A 854 31.28 8.34 -23.61
N LEU A 855 32.03 9.39 -23.28
CA LEU A 855 32.98 10.01 -24.21
C LEU A 855 34.07 9.03 -24.68
N CYS A 856 34.67 8.28 -23.75
CA CYS A 856 35.74 7.35 -24.11
C CYS A 856 35.21 6.10 -24.81
N GLU A 857 34.08 5.53 -24.38
CA GLU A 857 33.45 4.38 -25.03
C GLU A 857 33.00 4.72 -26.46
N LEU A 858 32.33 5.86 -26.65
CA LEU A 858 31.91 6.31 -27.99
C LEU A 858 33.11 6.64 -28.88
N TYR A 859 34.17 7.23 -28.35
CA TYR A 859 35.41 7.43 -29.11
C TYR A 859 36.02 6.11 -29.59
N PHE A 860 36.14 5.10 -28.72
CA PHE A 860 36.72 3.81 -29.09
C PHE A 860 35.82 2.98 -30.02
N SER A 861 34.50 3.13 -29.95
CA SER A 861 33.53 2.31 -30.70
C SER A 861 32.98 2.96 -31.98
N CYS A 862 32.90 4.30 -32.03
CA CYS A 862 32.42 5.07 -33.18
C CYS A 862 33.55 5.81 -33.93
N GLY A 863 34.74 5.93 -33.33
CA GLY A 863 35.80 6.80 -33.85
C GLY A 863 35.49 8.30 -33.66
N ASP A 864 36.31 9.16 -34.28
CA ASP A 864 36.11 10.61 -34.25
C ASP A 864 36.20 11.23 -35.66
N LEU A 865 35.05 11.57 -36.23
CA LEU A 865 34.92 12.24 -37.53
C LEU A 865 35.57 13.63 -37.59
N ARG A 866 35.94 14.22 -36.45
CA ARG A 866 36.54 15.55 -36.34
C ARG A 866 38.04 15.52 -36.05
N HIS A 867 38.65 14.34 -36.06
CA HIS A 867 40.10 14.11 -35.91
C HIS A 867 40.74 14.83 -34.70
N ARG A 868 40.03 14.89 -33.55
CA ARG A 868 40.52 15.61 -32.36
C ARG A 868 41.64 14.84 -31.66
N ASN A 869 42.42 15.53 -30.85
CA ASN A 869 43.59 14.94 -30.20
C ASN A 869 43.24 14.22 -28.88
N TRP A 870 42.82 12.95 -28.97
CA TRP A 870 42.52 12.09 -27.82
C TRP A 870 43.78 11.53 -27.13
N SER A 871 44.96 11.59 -27.77
CA SER A 871 46.20 10.94 -27.29
C SER A 871 46.70 11.44 -25.93
N LYS A 872 46.32 12.66 -25.52
CA LYS A 872 46.70 13.29 -24.25
C LYS A 872 45.60 13.22 -23.18
N ASN A 873 44.45 12.63 -23.47
CA ASN A 873 43.33 12.54 -22.52
C ASN A 873 43.55 11.40 -21.50
N GLN A 874 43.97 11.76 -20.29
CA GLN A 874 44.24 10.81 -19.21
C GLN A 874 43.03 9.93 -18.85
N GLN A 875 41.81 10.44 -18.97
CA GLN A 875 40.58 9.70 -18.61
C GLN A 875 40.33 8.54 -19.59
N CYS A 876 40.51 8.75 -20.90
CA CYS A 876 40.35 7.70 -21.90
C CYS A 876 41.55 6.75 -21.97
N ILE A 877 42.77 7.21 -21.68
CA ILE A 877 43.93 6.32 -21.48
C ILE A 877 43.65 5.37 -20.30
N ALA A 878 43.23 5.90 -19.15
CA ALA A 878 42.87 5.09 -17.99
C ALA A 878 41.69 4.15 -18.27
N TYR A 879 40.63 4.63 -18.94
CA TYR A 879 39.49 3.79 -19.32
C TYR A 879 39.88 2.65 -20.26
N ASN A 880 40.80 2.88 -21.20
CA ASN A 880 41.25 1.83 -22.11
C ASN A 880 42.14 0.77 -21.43
N ALA A 881 42.88 1.16 -20.40
CA ALA A 881 43.70 0.27 -19.60
C ALA A 881 42.89 -0.67 -18.68
N LEU A 882 41.60 -0.38 -18.44
CA LEU A 882 40.71 -1.28 -17.72
C LEU A 882 40.39 -2.53 -18.56
N THR A 883 40.34 -3.69 -17.90
CA THR A 883 39.88 -4.95 -18.50
C THR A 883 38.39 -4.86 -18.81
N SER A 884 37.98 -5.39 -19.96
CA SER A 884 36.57 -5.70 -20.21
C SER A 884 36.23 -6.97 -19.44
N ASN A 885 35.77 -6.81 -18.20
CA ASN A 885 35.07 -7.88 -17.50
C ASN A 885 33.70 -8.05 -18.17
N ASP A 886 33.68 -8.83 -19.24
CA ASP A 886 32.49 -9.28 -19.96
C ASP A 886 31.74 -10.41 -19.20
N ASP A 887 32.04 -10.60 -17.91
CA ASP A 887 31.35 -11.46 -16.94
C ASP A 887 29.93 -10.93 -16.60
N ASP A 888 29.10 -10.69 -17.63
CA ASP A 888 27.70 -10.24 -17.54
C ASP A 888 26.71 -11.40 -17.83
N ASP A 889 27.10 -12.65 -17.54
CA ASP A 889 26.33 -13.88 -17.81
C ASP A 889 25.41 -14.33 -16.63
N GLU A 890 25.11 -13.44 -15.66
CA GLU A 890 24.14 -13.64 -14.55
C GLU A 890 23.03 -12.57 -14.48
#